data_AF-A0ABD0N0R0-F1
#
_entry.id   AF-A0ABD0N0R0-F1
#
_cell.length_a   1.000
_cell.length_b   1.000
_cell.length_c   1.000
_cell.angle_alpha   90.00
_cell.angle_beta   90.00
_cell.angle_gamma   90.00
#
_symmetry.space_group_name_H-M   'P 1'
#
loop_
_entity.id
_entity.type
_entity.pdbx_description
1 polymer ?
#
loop_
_entity_poly.entity_id
_entity_poly.type
_entity_poly.pdbx_seq_one_letter_code
_entity_poly.pdbx_strand_id
1 'polypeptide(L)'
;IALPTLPVFQGAAVSSELPPQFFPPGNVAGLGSSPPPRGSLGPLVQVLPAGQPFQDTVPAAHITPEASLERLVPLVDHLAAWKLLPNVSAWVLHTVERGYRIQFGAPPPPFNGVSPTLVGPEQGLVMEQEVVTLLRKEAIEVVPPLERESGFYSRYFIVPKKDGGLRPILDLRLLNRSVKRLKFKMLTIKQVVSQIRSEDWFVTIDLKDAYFHVSILPHHRKFLRFAFRGEAYQYRVLPFGLALSPRTFTKCVDAALAPLRLQGIRILNYIDDWLILAQSEMVAVRHRDVVLAHMKALGLRLNAKKSVLSPLQRTTYLGVVWDSTTMQARLSPARIESILTAVKRVKEGRSLTVKQFQQLLGLMAAASNVIPFGLLYMRPLQWWLKTKGFSPRGNPLRMIRVTRRCLRALDMWRKPWFLSQGPVLGAPCRRVTLATDASLTGWGAVMSGHPARGLWSGRQLTWHINCLEMLAVFQALKHFLPDLRDRHVLVRTDNTSVVSYINHQGGLRSRPLYKLAHQILVWSQDKLLSLRAVYVPGHLNLGADILSRQGPRPGEWMLHPEVVEQIWRVFGPAQVDLFATRENTQCPLWYSLVHPAPLGLDAMVQTWPRLRLYAFPPIALLPGVLERVRRDGVMVLGPDFSPRRLSLGDSRQERSPLTGRGLHLSPPAGAVEALGVASEGAHLLASGLSTEVVETILQSRAPSTRKLYALKWKLFTSWCGRRQQDPVNCPVGSVLEFLQDRLSAGLTHSTLKVYVAAIAAYHAPLGGLSVGRNPLVTRFLRGALRLRPPVRPRVPPWDLSVVLEALCRPPFEPVEEIPDRFLTVKTVLLLALSSLKRVGDLQALSVAPSFLDFAPGLSKAFLYPRPGYVPKVPSSTPRPVVLQAFCPPPFRDADQQKLNCMCPVRALDAYVHRAARWRKSDQLFVCYGPPKRGLPASKQTISRWIVDAICSAYEASDLPPPLGVRAHSTRGMAASKAFLAGVPLQDICNAAGWSTPLTFVRFYELDLRVSP
;
A
#
# COMPACT_ATOMS: atom_id res chain seq x y z
N ILE A 1 7.76 5.15 -7.40
CA ILE A 1 9.01 5.96 -7.44
C ILE A 1 9.32 6.17 -8.91
N ALA A 2 9.51 7.43 -9.34
CA ALA A 2 9.60 7.86 -10.74
C ALA A 2 8.36 7.54 -11.61
N LEU A 3 7.89 8.55 -12.35
CA LEU A 3 7.15 8.33 -13.60
C LEU A 3 8.19 8.11 -14.71
N PRO A 4 7.92 7.29 -15.74
CA PRO A 4 8.84 7.09 -16.85
C PRO A 4 8.82 8.31 -17.79
N THR A 5 9.67 9.30 -17.51
CA THR A 5 10.06 10.28 -18.53
C THR A 5 10.86 9.56 -19.62
N LEU A 6 10.29 9.43 -20.82
CA LEU A 6 11.02 8.87 -21.96
C LEU A 6 12.26 9.74 -22.27
N PRO A 7 13.41 9.12 -22.55
CA PRO A 7 14.61 9.87 -22.87
C PRO A 7 14.64 10.33 -24.34
N VAL A 8 14.95 11.61 -24.53
CA VAL A 8 15.29 12.18 -25.84
C VAL A 8 16.65 11.66 -26.30
N PHE A 9 16.77 11.30 -27.57
CA PHE A 9 18.05 11.11 -28.26
C PHE A 9 18.41 12.38 -29.04
N GLN A 10 19.69 12.73 -29.05
CA GLN A 10 20.29 13.53 -30.11
C GLN A 10 20.97 12.54 -31.06
N GLY A 11 20.79 12.74 -32.37
CA GLY A 11 21.54 12.09 -33.43
C GLY A 11 22.43 13.12 -34.12
N ALA A 12 23.62 12.71 -34.54
CA ALA A 12 24.42 13.45 -35.52
C ALA A 12 24.03 12.98 -36.92
N ALA A 13 24.32 13.79 -37.93
CA ALA A 13 23.97 13.51 -39.32
C ALA A 13 24.70 12.27 -39.88
N VAL A 14 24.10 11.68 -40.91
CA VAL A 14 24.70 10.72 -41.84
C VAL A 14 24.20 11.10 -43.23
N SER A 15 25.10 11.22 -44.20
CA SER A 15 24.76 11.59 -45.58
C SER A 15 24.08 10.44 -46.35
N SER A 16 23.49 10.79 -47.48
CA SER A 16 22.74 9.91 -48.39
C SER A 16 23.58 8.83 -49.08
N GLU A 17 22.95 7.70 -49.39
CA GLU A 17 22.67 7.28 -50.79
C GLU A 17 21.62 6.14 -50.82
N LEU A 18 21.14 5.77 -52.01
CA LEU A 18 19.96 4.91 -52.22
C LEU A 18 20.30 3.50 -52.80
N PRO A 19 19.55 2.89 -53.74
CA PRO A 19 19.02 1.50 -53.61
C PRO A 19 19.84 0.49 -54.49
N PRO A 20 19.48 -0.82 -54.70
CA PRO A 20 18.15 -1.44 -54.55
C PRO A 20 18.03 -2.95 -54.12
N GLN A 21 16.76 -3.35 -53.97
CA GLN A 21 16.08 -4.62 -54.31
C GLN A 21 16.70 -6.05 -54.18
N PHE A 22 15.88 -6.90 -53.53
CA PHE A 22 15.49 -8.31 -53.84
C PHE A 22 16.38 -9.57 -53.62
N PHE A 23 15.71 -10.55 -53.00
CA PHE A 23 15.85 -12.03 -52.93
C PHE A 23 17.16 -12.76 -52.48
N PRO A 24 17.05 -13.99 -51.90
CA PRO A 24 18.16 -14.86 -51.47
C PRO A 24 18.22 -16.20 -52.27
N PRO A 25 19.04 -17.21 -51.88
CA PRO A 25 20.44 -17.19 -51.40
C PRO A 25 21.39 -18.04 -52.30
N GLY A 26 22.71 -17.85 -52.21
CA GLY A 26 23.72 -18.61 -52.96
C GLY A 26 25.00 -18.91 -52.17
N ASN A 27 25.72 -19.98 -52.52
CA ASN A 27 26.72 -20.66 -51.69
C ASN A 27 28.19 -20.47 -52.21
N VAL A 28 29.18 -20.61 -51.30
CA VAL A 28 30.55 -21.16 -51.53
C VAL A 28 31.68 -20.32 -52.23
N ALA A 29 32.71 -20.02 -51.41
CA ALA A 29 34.18 -20.03 -51.63
C ALA A 29 34.95 -19.07 -52.61
N GLY A 30 36.28 -18.95 -52.36
CA GLY A 30 37.31 -18.24 -53.17
C GLY A 30 37.58 -16.79 -52.72
N LEU A 31 38.61 -16.43 -51.93
CA LEU A 31 40.08 -16.41 -52.15
C LEU A 31 40.55 -15.49 -53.31
N GLY A 32 41.29 -14.41 -52.98
CA GLY A 32 41.91 -13.51 -53.98
C GLY A 32 42.58 -12.25 -53.41
N SER A 33 43.91 -12.18 -53.52
CA SER A 33 44.91 -11.14 -53.20
C SER A 33 44.57 -9.62 -53.22
N SER A 34 45.16 -8.90 -52.25
CA SER A 34 45.40 -7.44 -52.10
C SER A 34 46.72 -6.93 -52.76
N PRO A 35 47.15 -5.63 -52.67
CA PRO A 35 46.48 -4.39 -52.22
C PRO A 35 46.18 -3.40 -53.39
N PRO A 36 46.95 -2.34 -53.81
CA PRO A 36 48.14 -1.60 -53.29
C PRO A 36 47.77 -0.22 -52.61
N PRO A 37 48.72 0.71 -52.24
CA PRO A 37 48.44 1.82 -51.28
C PRO A 37 48.72 3.31 -51.70
N ARG A 38 48.08 4.26 -50.96
CA ARG A 38 48.50 5.67 -50.57
C ARG A 38 48.54 6.85 -51.58
N GLY A 39 48.02 8.00 -51.11
CA GLY A 39 48.33 9.36 -51.59
C GLY A 39 47.68 10.46 -50.72
N SER A 40 48.43 11.47 -50.28
CA SER A 40 47.96 12.54 -49.38
C SER A 40 48.40 13.93 -49.88
N LEU A 41 47.55 14.96 -49.78
CA LEU A 41 47.94 16.35 -50.06
C LEU A 41 47.09 17.41 -49.30
N GLY A 42 47.71 18.57 -49.13
CA GLY A 42 47.16 19.92 -48.89
C GLY A 42 48.15 20.93 -49.52
N PRO A 43 48.14 22.24 -49.25
CA PRO A 43 47.33 23.02 -48.29
C PRO A 43 46.59 24.20 -48.98
N LEU A 44 46.51 25.38 -48.33
CA LEU A 44 45.78 26.58 -48.78
C LEU A 44 46.60 27.51 -49.71
N VAL A 45 45.92 28.45 -50.42
CA VAL A 45 46.13 29.92 -50.30
C VAL A 45 44.97 30.73 -50.90
N GLN A 46 44.85 31.97 -50.41
CA GLN A 46 43.80 33.00 -50.46
C GLN A 46 43.52 33.67 -51.85
N VAL A 47 42.48 34.54 -51.95
CA VAL A 47 42.59 36.02 -52.18
C VAL A 47 41.26 36.71 -52.63
N LEU A 48 40.76 37.65 -51.80
CA LEU A 48 39.98 38.90 -52.05
C LEU A 48 38.57 38.92 -52.75
N PRO A 49 37.78 40.04 -52.62
CA PRO A 49 36.29 39.98 -52.63
C PRO A 49 35.50 41.15 -53.31
N ALA A 50 34.18 41.19 -53.02
CA ALA A 50 33.26 42.35 -52.95
C ALA A 50 32.48 42.81 -54.21
N GLY A 51 31.20 43.21 -53.99
CA GLY A 51 30.29 43.78 -55.00
C GLY A 51 28.79 43.56 -54.70
N GLN A 52 28.05 44.65 -54.44
CA GLN A 52 26.57 44.79 -54.43
C GLN A 52 26.24 46.04 -55.29
N PRO A 53 24.99 46.37 -55.73
CA PRO A 53 23.69 45.96 -55.17
C PRO A 53 22.47 45.78 -56.15
N PHE A 54 21.28 45.54 -55.55
CA PHE A 54 19.91 46.01 -55.89
C PHE A 54 19.02 45.45 -57.05
N GLN A 55 17.80 45.05 -56.62
CA GLN A 55 16.43 45.30 -57.16
C GLN A 55 15.77 44.50 -58.31
N ASP A 56 14.86 43.60 -57.90
CA ASP A 56 13.47 43.32 -58.34
C ASP A 56 12.95 43.60 -59.78
N THR A 57 12.37 42.56 -60.42
CA THR A 57 10.99 42.64 -61.01
C THR A 57 10.36 41.25 -61.32
N VAL A 58 9.26 40.93 -60.61
CA VAL A 58 7.91 40.42 -61.05
C VAL A 58 7.78 39.84 -62.49
N PRO A 59 7.04 38.72 -62.79
CA PRO A 59 5.78 38.22 -62.18
C PRO A 59 5.72 36.72 -61.80
N ALA A 60 4.51 36.20 -61.51
CA ALA A 60 4.24 34.90 -60.87
C ALA A 60 3.38 33.91 -61.69
N ALA A 61 3.43 32.62 -61.32
CA ALA A 61 2.45 31.60 -61.72
C ALA A 61 2.22 30.53 -60.61
N HIS A 62 0.94 30.35 -60.25
CA HIS A 62 0.32 29.21 -59.54
C HIS A 62 1.09 28.38 -58.48
N ILE A 63 0.76 28.63 -57.20
CA ILE A 63 0.73 27.59 -56.15
C ILE A 63 -0.67 27.63 -55.51
N THR A 64 -1.48 26.58 -55.68
CA THR A 64 -2.78 26.44 -55.00
C THR A 64 -2.60 25.84 -53.60
N PRO A 65 -3.06 26.50 -52.52
CA PRO A 65 -2.90 26.01 -51.16
C PRO A 65 -4.16 25.31 -50.63
N GLU A 66 -4.03 24.15 -49.98
CA GLU A 66 -4.95 23.81 -48.88
C GLU A 66 -4.41 22.75 -47.91
N ALA A 67 -4.07 23.20 -46.69
CA ALA A 67 -3.88 22.36 -45.53
C ALA A 67 -4.40 23.14 -44.31
N SER A 68 -5.69 22.97 -44.01
CA SER A 68 -6.43 23.81 -43.05
C SER A 68 -5.78 23.86 -41.65
N LEU A 69 -5.08 24.95 -41.38
CA LEU A 69 -4.49 25.28 -40.07
C LEU A 69 -5.55 25.87 -39.14
N GLU A 70 -6.57 25.05 -38.86
CA GLU A 70 -7.70 25.38 -38.00
C GLU A 70 -7.27 25.94 -36.64
N ARG A 71 -7.96 27.00 -36.21
CA ARG A 71 -8.01 27.53 -34.84
C ARG A 71 -8.20 26.37 -33.84
N LEU A 72 -7.66 26.49 -32.62
CA LEU A 72 -8.13 25.60 -31.56
C LEU A 72 -9.61 25.88 -31.31
N VAL A 73 -10.41 24.81 -31.17
CA VAL A 73 -11.77 24.87 -30.63
C VAL A 73 -11.67 24.49 -29.16
N PRO A 74 -11.85 25.42 -28.21
CA PRO A 74 -11.89 25.11 -26.79
C PRO A 74 -13.08 24.21 -26.44
N LEU A 75 -12.95 23.41 -25.39
CA LEU A 75 -14.07 22.58 -24.90
C LEU A 75 -15.24 23.42 -24.33
N VAL A 76 -15.02 24.71 -24.02
CA VAL A 76 -16.09 25.62 -23.55
C VAL A 76 -17.11 25.93 -24.65
N ASP A 77 -16.70 25.96 -25.92
CA ASP A 77 -17.60 26.17 -27.07
C ASP A 77 -18.64 25.03 -27.16
N HIS A 78 -18.29 23.85 -26.65
CA HIS A 78 -19.14 22.65 -26.57
C HIS A 78 -19.76 22.44 -25.18
N LEU A 79 -19.73 23.43 -24.29
CA LEU A 79 -20.11 23.29 -22.87
C LEU A 79 -21.55 22.76 -22.67
N ALA A 80 -22.47 23.06 -23.57
CA ALA A 80 -23.83 22.51 -23.53
C ALA A 80 -23.83 20.97 -23.61
N ALA A 81 -23.10 20.39 -24.56
CA ALA A 81 -22.94 18.94 -24.68
C ALA A 81 -22.21 18.35 -23.46
N TRP A 82 -21.20 19.05 -22.91
CA TRP A 82 -20.54 18.64 -21.67
C TRP A 82 -21.46 18.65 -20.44
N LYS A 83 -22.44 19.57 -20.37
CA LYS A 83 -23.43 19.67 -19.29
C LYS A 83 -24.50 18.57 -19.35
N LEU A 84 -24.75 17.98 -20.54
CA LEU A 84 -25.65 16.84 -20.74
C LEU A 84 -25.03 15.47 -20.38
N LEU A 85 -23.72 15.40 -20.12
CA LEU A 85 -23.06 14.13 -19.79
C LEU A 85 -23.43 13.63 -18.37
N PRO A 86 -23.92 12.39 -18.21
CA PRO A 86 -24.32 11.87 -16.91
C PRO A 86 -23.11 11.71 -15.95
N ASN A 87 -23.33 12.04 -14.68
CA ASN A 87 -22.39 11.84 -13.56
C ASN A 87 -21.03 12.57 -13.69
N VAL A 88 -20.91 13.61 -14.52
CA VAL A 88 -19.68 14.40 -14.62
C VAL A 88 -19.46 15.26 -13.36
N SER A 89 -18.34 15.03 -12.66
CA SER A 89 -18.03 15.79 -11.44
C SER A 89 -17.90 17.30 -11.73
N ALA A 90 -18.46 18.15 -10.87
CA ALA A 90 -18.42 19.62 -11.01
C ALA A 90 -17.02 20.21 -11.27
N TRP A 91 -15.96 19.58 -10.76
CA TRP A 91 -14.57 19.98 -11.04
C TRP A 91 -14.19 19.88 -12.54
N VAL A 92 -14.72 18.89 -13.27
CA VAL A 92 -14.53 18.76 -14.73
C VAL A 92 -15.34 19.82 -15.45
N LEU A 93 -16.64 19.98 -15.13
CA LEU A 93 -17.49 21.01 -15.75
C LEU A 93 -16.90 22.42 -15.58
N HIS A 94 -16.45 22.77 -14.38
CA HIS A 94 -15.79 24.06 -14.11
C HIS A 94 -14.44 24.21 -14.83
N THR A 95 -13.70 23.11 -15.01
CA THR A 95 -12.44 23.09 -15.79
C THR A 95 -12.67 23.25 -17.29
N VAL A 96 -13.81 22.80 -17.80
CA VAL A 96 -14.24 23.04 -19.19
C VAL A 96 -14.77 24.47 -19.33
N GLU A 97 -15.73 24.88 -18.50
CA GLU A 97 -16.39 26.19 -18.53
C GLU A 97 -15.43 27.38 -18.36
N ARG A 98 -14.47 27.31 -17.42
CA ARG A 98 -13.63 28.47 -17.04
C ARG A 98 -12.13 28.24 -17.27
N GLY A 99 -11.76 27.08 -17.81
CA GLY A 99 -10.37 26.64 -17.92
C GLY A 99 -9.78 26.13 -16.60
N TYR A 100 -8.67 25.40 -16.71
CA TYR A 100 -8.01 24.76 -15.59
C TYR A 100 -7.31 25.76 -14.65
N ARG A 101 -7.72 25.75 -13.38
CA ARG A 101 -7.04 26.45 -12.29
C ARG A 101 -5.82 25.66 -11.79
N ILE A 102 -4.61 26.21 -11.96
CA ILE A 102 -3.37 25.54 -11.51
C ILE A 102 -3.38 25.36 -9.99
N GLN A 103 -3.36 24.11 -9.54
CA GLN A 103 -3.44 23.75 -8.11
C GLN A 103 -2.07 23.82 -7.44
N PHE A 104 -1.77 24.93 -6.77
CA PHE A 104 -0.56 25.12 -5.97
C PHE A 104 -0.68 24.48 -4.57
N GLY A 105 0.43 23.91 -4.08
CA GLY A 105 0.57 23.26 -2.77
C GLY A 105 1.64 23.89 -1.87
N ALA A 106 2.46 24.79 -2.43
CA ALA A 106 3.22 25.83 -1.77
C ALA A 106 2.99 27.13 -2.59
N PRO A 107 3.36 28.33 -2.11
CA PRO A 107 3.26 29.55 -2.91
C PRO A 107 3.90 29.38 -4.31
N PRO A 108 3.31 29.94 -5.37
CA PRO A 108 3.97 29.99 -6.67
C PRO A 108 5.29 30.76 -6.55
N PRO A 109 6.28 30.50 -7.41
CA PRO A 109 7.50 31.31 -7.42
C PRO A 109 7.16 32.80 -7.63
N PRO A 110 7.84 33.73 -6.94
CA PRO A 110 7.69 35.16 -7.21
C PRO A 110 8.20 35.51 -8.61
N PHE A 111 7.85 36.71 -9.09
CA PHE A 111 8.51 37.30 -10.24
C PHE A 111 10.00 37.55 -9.91
N ASN A 112 10.88 37.26 -10.87
CA ASN A 112 12.33 37.37 -10.71
C ASN A 112 12.95 37.80 -12.06
N GLY A 113 12.39 38.85 -12.65
CA GLY A 113 12.73 39.31 -13.99
C GLY A 113 12.12 38.45 -15.12
N VAL A 114 12.17 39.00 -16.33
CA VAL A 114 11.84 38.26 -17.55
C VAL A 114 13.01 37.33 -17.89
N SER A 115 12.75 36.02 -18.02
CA SER A 115 13.77 35.05 -18.45
C SER A 115 13.72 34.87 -19.97
N PRO A 116 14.68 35.42 -20.74
CA PRO A 116 14.73 35.22 -22.18
C PRO A 116 15.02 33.77 -22.54
N THR A 117 14.42 33.30 -23.63
CA THR A 117 14.80 32.02 -24.25
C THR A 117 16.01 32.23 -25.14
N LEU A 118 17.13 31.59 -24.79
CA LEU A 118 18.36 31.57 -25.58
C LEU A 118 18.41 30.28 -26.39
N VAL A 119 18.53 30.42 -27.71
CA VAL A 119 18.64 29.33 -28.70
C VAL A 119 19.63 29.75 -29.79
N GLY A 120 20.34 28.80 -30.41
CA GLY A 120 21.25 29.09 -31.53
C GLY A 120 20.49 29.49 -32.81
N PRO A 121 21.16 30.06 -33.84
CA PRO A 121 20.49 30.68 -34.99
C PRO A 121 19.43 29.80 -35.68
N GLU A 122 19.80 28.58 -36.08
CA GLU A 122 18.88 27.60 -36.70
C GLU A 122 17.68 27.27 -35.80
N GLN A 123 17.93 27.09 -34.50
CA GLN A 123 16.91 26.79 -33.50
C GLN A 123 16.01 28.01 -33.23
N GLY A 124 16.51 29.23 -33.46
CA GLY A 124 15.75 30.46 -33.43
C GLY A 124 14.68 30.52 -34.52
N LEU A 125 15.03 30.19 -35.76
CA LEU A 125 14.07 30.13 -36.89
C LEU A 125 12.96 29.11 -36.64
N VAL A 126 13.32 27.92 -36.15
CA VAL A 126 12.33 26.88 -35.80
C VAL A 126 11.46 27.31 -34.62
N MET A 127 12.03 27.97 -33.61
CA MET A 127 11.24 28.46 -32.47
C MET A 127 10.26 29.55 -32.90
N GLU A 128 10.68 30.46 -33.78
CA GLU A 128 9.84 31.49 -34.37
C GLU A 128 8.66 30.89 -35.15
N GLN A 129 8.92 29.90 -36.01
CA GLN A 129 7.87 29.18 -36.75
C GLN A 129 6.83 28.52 -35.83
N GLU A 130 7.25 27.88 -34.71
CA GLU A 130 6.27 27.30 -33.78
C GLU A 130 5.62 28.35 -32.86
N VAL A 131 6.27 29.48 -32.53
CA VAL A 131 5.60 30.63 -31.86
C VAL A 131 4.48 31.19 -32.74
N VAL A 132 4.74 31.44 -34.03
CA VAL A 132 3.73 31.83 -35.02
C VAL A 132 2.61 30.78 -35.13
N THR A 133 2.96 29.49 -35.13
CA THR A 133 1.98 28.39 -35.18
C THR A 133 1.10 28.34 -33.92
N LEU A 134 1.66 28.60 -32.74
CA LEU A 134 0.94 28.61 -31.46
C LEU A 134 0.05 29.87 -31.31
N LEU A 135 0.46 31.01 -31.88
CA LEU A 135 -0.36 32.22 -31.99
C LEU A 135 -1.53 32.00 -32.94
N ARG A 136 -1.30 31.48 -34.16
CA ARG A 136 -2.37 31.14 -35.13
C ARG A 136 -3.36 30.12 -34.58
N LYS A 137 -2.91 29.21 -33.71
CA LYS A 137 -3.77 28.26 -32.98
C LYS A 137 -4.51 28.87 -31.78
N GLU A 138 -4.14 30.07 -31.33
CA GLU A 138 -4.56 30.66 -30.04
C GLU A 138 -4.21 29.79 -28.80
N ALA A 139 -3.16 28.97 -28.92
CA ALA A 139 -2.58 28.24 -27.79
C ALA A 139 -1.83 29.18 -26.82
N ILE A 140 -1.27 30.27 -27.36
CA ILE A 140 -0.60 31.34 -26.64
C ILE A 140 -1.14 32.70 -27.07
N GLU A 141 -0.87 33.73 -26.27
CA GLU A 141 -1.12 35.15 -26.56
C GLU A 141 0.10 35.98 -26.14
N VAL A 142 0.27 37.16 -26.74
CA VAL A 142 1.27 38.15 -26.29
C VAL A 142 0.85 38.68 -24.91
N VAL A 143 1.80 38.88 -24.01
CA VAL A 143 1.56 39.49 -22.69
C VAL A 143 1.40 41.01 -22.86
N PRO A 144 0.28 41.60 -22.40
CA PRO A 144 0.07 43.05 -22.46
C PRO A 144 1.25 43.82 -21.86
N PRO A 145 1.69 44.97 -22.42
CA PRO A 145 2.86 45.70 -21.95
C PRO A 145 2.86 45.95 -20.43
N LEU A 146 1.71 46.41 -19.89
CA LEU A 146 1.50 46.66 -18.45
C LEU A 146 1.61 45.41 -17.56
N GLU A 147 1.51 44.20 -18.12
CA GLU A 147 1.65 42.94 -17.39
C GLU A 147 3.04 42.31 -17.51
N ARG A 148 3.94 42.83 -18.38
CA ARG A 148 5.23 42.19 -18.69
C ARG A 148 6.08 41.94 -17.44
N GLU A 149 6.10 42.87 -16.50
CA GLU A 149 6.90 42.80 -15.26
C GLU A 149 6.24 41.98 -14.14
N SER A 150 5.40 41.00 -14.50
CA SER A 150 4.66 40.19 -13.53
C SER A 150 4.55 38.71 -13.92
N GLY A 151 4.16 37.89 -12.95
CA GLY A 151 3.93 36.45 -13.15
C GLY A 151 5.23 35.63 -13.03
N PHE A 152 5.31 34.53 -13.77
CA PHE A 152 6.44 33.62 -13.75
C PHE A 152 6.88 33.22 -15.17
N TYR A 153 8.09 33.64 -15.54
CA TYR A 153 8.73 33.33 -16.81
C TYR A 153 9.54 32.04 -16.73
N SER A 154 9.28 31.13 -17.67
CA SER A 154 10.04 29.90 -17.86
C SER A 154 10.77 29.94 -19.20
N ARG A 155 11.97 29.34 -19.26
CA ARG A 155 12.68 29.18 -20.53
C ARG A 155 11.93 28.20 -21.43
N TYR A 156 11.78 28.53 -22.70
CA TYR A 156 11.35 27.59 -23.73
C TYR A 156 12.59 26.83 -24.24
N PHE A 157 12.45 25.59 -24.69
CA PHE A 157 13.56 24.85 -25.31
C PHE A 157 13.06 23.79 -26.29
N ILE A 158 13.85 23.52 -27.33
CA ILE A 158 13.48 22.60 -28.42
C ILE A 158 13.94 21.16 -28.11
N VAL A 159 13.11 20.19 -28.51
CA VAL A 159 13.37 18.75 -28.47
C VAL A 159 12.99 18.12 -29.82
N PRO A 160 13.84 17.27 -30.45
CA PRO A 160 13.45 16.57 -31.68
C PRO A 160 12.26 15.63 -31.45
N LYS A 161 11.29 15.69 -32.36
CA LYS A 161 10.22 14.69 -32.53
C LYS A 161 10.82 13.44 -33.21
N LYS A 162 10.00 12.41 -33.43
CA LYS A 162 10.41 11.19 -34.17
C LYS A 162 10.23 11.31 -35.68
N ASP A 163 9.35 12.22 -36.10
CA ASP A 163 8.97 12.50 -37.49
C ASP A 163 9.86 13.60 -38.11
N GLY A 164 11.13 13.67 -37.70
CA GLY A 164 12.12 14.67 -38.13
C GLY A 164 11.90 16.09 -37.57
N GLY A 165 10.64 16.49 -37.39
CA GLY A 165 10.29 17.81 -36.88
C GLY A 165 10.76 18.08 -35.44
N LEU A 166 10.63 19.32 -35.00
CA LEU A 166 11.06 19.78 -33.68
C LEU A 166 9.84 20.12 -32.81
N ARG A 167 9.86 19.78 -31.52
CA ARG A 167 8.81 20.05 -30.51
C ARG A 167 9.41 20.93 -29.42
N PRO A 168 8.97 22.17 -29.26
CA PRO A 168 9.36 22.97 -28.12
C PRO A 168 8.64 22.57 -26.83
N ILE A 169 9.26 22.88 -25.69
CA ILE A 169 8.79 22.53 -24.34
C ILE A 169 9.05 23.73 -23.42
N LEU A 170 8.05 24.06 -22.59
CA LEU A 170 8.17 25.07 -21.53
C LEU A 170 8.82 24.45 -20.29
N ASP A 171 9.93 25.02 -19.82
CA ASP A 171 10.69 24.47 -18.67
C ASP A 171 10.05 24.79 -17.31
N LEU A 172 8.91 24.16 -17.07
CA LEU A 172 8.16 24.29 -15.83
C LEU A 172 8.79 23.54 -14.64
N ARG A 173 10.06 23.10 -14.71
CA ARG A 173 10.75 22.38 -13.61
C ARG A 173 10.79 23.16 -12.29
N LEU A 174 10.80 24.49 -12.33
CA LEU A 174 10.72 25.35 -11.15
C LEU A 174 9.26 25.48 -10.65
N LEU A 175 8.32 25.88 -11.51
CA LEU A 175 6.89 25.98 -11.17
C LEU A 175 6.33 24.67 -10.57
N ASN A 176 6.72 23.53 -11.15
CA ASN A 176 6.34 22.18 -10.71
C ASN A 176 6.83 21.81 -9.29
N ARG A 177 7.68 22.62 -8.64
CA ARG A 177 8.00 22.48 -7.21
C ARG A 177 6.85 22.95 -6.32
N SER A 178 6.18 24.03 -6.70
CA SER A 178 5.04 24.61 -5.98
C SER A 178 3.70 23.95 -6.30
N VAL A 179 3.58 23.22 -7.40
CA VAL A 179 2.33 22.54 -7.83
C VAL A 179 2.02 21.30 -6.97
N LYS A 180 0.74 21.08 -6.60
CA LYS A 180 0.30 19.92 -5.80
C LYS A 180 0.63 18.59 -6.51
N ARG A 181 1.26 17.66 -5.79
CA ARG A 181 1.59 16.30 -6.28
C ARG A 181 0.40 15.35 -6.22
N LEU A 182 -0.63 15.63 -7.01
CA LEU A 182 -1.84 14.81 -7.10
C LEU A 182 -1.58 13.54 -7.91
N LYS A 183 -1.84 12.37 -7.31
CA LYS A 183 -1.76 11.07 -8.00
C LYS A 183 -3.03 10.82 -8.82
N PHE A 184 -2.90 10.07 -9.90
CA PHE A 184 -4.00 9.52 -10.69
C PHE A 184 -3.57 8.16 -11.27
N LYS A 185 -4.49 7.42 -11.89
CA LYS A 185 -4.19 6.20 -12.65
C LYS A 185 -4.10 6.57 -14.14
N MET A 186 -3.20 5.91 -14.86
CA MET A 186 -3.20 5.87 -16.33
C MET A 186 -3.42 4.41 -16.75
N LEU A 187 -3.88 4.19 -17.98
CA LEU A 187 -3.90 2.87 -18.58
C LEU A 187 -2.49 2.26 -18.59
N THR A 188 -2.41 0.95 -18.37
CA THR A 188 -1.15 0.20 -18.39
C THR A 188 -1.24 -0.98 -19.34
N ILE A 189 -0.10 -1.39 -19.91
CA ILE A 189 0.01 -2.56 -20.80
C ILE A 189 -0.66 -3.80 -20.19
N LYS A 190 -0.54 -4.01 -18.87
CA LYS A 190 -1.20 -5.14 -18.16
C LYS A 190 -2.72 -5.06 -18.14
N GLN A 191 -3.31 -3.86 -18.17
CA GLN A 191 -4.76 -3.70 -18.30
C GLN A 191 -5.21 -4.00 -19.73
N VAL A 192 -4.47 -3.52 -20.75
CA VAL A 192 -4.75 -3.84 -22.16
C VAL A 192 -4.74 -5.35 -22.40
N VAL A 193 -3.69 -6.05 -21.93
CA VAL A 193 -3.59 -7.53 -21.94
C VAL A 193 -4.82 -8.20 -21.33
N SER A 194 -5.43 -7.63 -20.29
CA SER A 194 -6.60 -8.20 -19.59
C SER A 194 -7.97 -7.74 -20.15
N GLN A 195 -8.00 -7.02 -21.27
CA GLN A 195 -9.24 -6.48 -21.87
C GLN A 195 -9.44 -6.94 -23.32
N ILE A 196 -8.35 -7.28 -24.02
CA ILE A 196 -8.38 -7.93 -25.32
C ILE A 196 -8.84 -9.40 -25.16
N ARG A 197 -9.70 -9.84 -26.07
CA ARG A 197 -10.21 -11.21 -26.26
C ARG A 197 -9.70 -11.76 -27.60
N SER A 198 -9.88 -13.06 -27.83
CA SER A 198 -9.68 -13.63 -29.17
C SER A 198 -10.60 -12.96 -30.17
N GLU A 199 -10.13 -12.84 -31.41
CA GLU A 199 -10.82 -12.22 -32.55
C GLU A 199 -11.26 -10.76 -32.36
N ASP A 200 -10.77 -10.07 -31.31
CA ASP A 200 -11.06 -8.65 -31.12
C ASP A 200 -10.57 -7.80 -32.29
N TRP A 201 -11.49 -7.04 -32.87
CA TRP A 201 -11.21 -6.02 -33.87
C TRP A 201 -10.85 -4.71 -33.19
N PHE A 202 -9.72 -4.13 -33.61
CA PHE A 202 -9.14 -2.91 -33.05
C PHE A 202 -9.36 -1.71 -33.98
N VAL A 203 -9.71 -0.58 -33.40
CA VAL A 203 -9.66 0.75 -34.05
C VAL A 203 -8.85 1.69 -33.16
N THR A 204 -7.90 2.45 -33.71
CA THR A 204 -7.10 3.41 -32.95
C THR A 204 -7.41 4.85 -33.34
N ILE A 205 -7.47 5.72 -32.34
CA ILE A 205 -7.80 7.14 -32.47
C ILE A 205 -6.69 7.96 -31.80
N ASP A 206 -6.14 8.93 -32.54
CA ASP A 206 -5.14 9.93 -32.08
C ASP A 206 -5.84 11.30 -31.98
N LEU A 207 -5.59 12.06 -30.90
CA LEU A 207 -6.23 13.36 -30.67
C LEU A 207 -5.38 14.56 -31.14
N LYS A 208 -5.90 15.35 -32.08
CA LYS A 208 -5.25 16.53 -32.65
C LYS A 208 -5.05 17.63 -31.59
N ASP A 209 -3.80 17.91 -31.24
CA ASP A 209 -3.34 18.87 -30.22
C ASP A 209 -3.65 18.51 -28.74
N ALA A 210 -4.25 17.34 -28.46
CA ALA A 210 -4.34 16.71 -27.14
C ALA A 210 -4.68 17.67 -25.97
N TYR A 211 -3.70 18.04 -25.13
CA TYR A 211 -3.89 18.92 -23.97
C TYR A 211 -4.48 20.29 -24.31
N PHE A 212 -4.24 20.81 -25.52
CA PHE A 212 -4.63 22.17 -25.91
C PHE A 212 -6.16 22.39 -26.01
N HIS A 213 -6.95 21.31 -26.03
CA HIS A 213 -8.42 21.41 -25.86
C HIS A 213 -8.82 22.02 -24.50
N VAL A 214 -8.00 21.84 -23.46
CA VAL A 214 -8.28 22.36 -22.11
C VAL A 214 -7.64 23.74 -21.93
N SER A 215 -8.46 24.78 -21.84
CA SER A 215 -8.01 26.15 -21.54
C SER A 215 -7.37 26.27 -20.14
N ILE A 216 -6.59 27.33 -19.91
CA ILE A 216 -6.12 27.76 -18.59
C ILE A 216 -6.95 28.97 -18.13
N LEU A 217 -7.40 28.93 -16.88
CA LEU A 217 -8.14 30.03 -16.23
C LEU A 217 -7.33 31.35 -16.37
N PRO A 218 -7.90 32.46 -16.88
CA PRO A 218 -7.15 33.67 -17.26
C PRO A 218 -6.13 34.16 -16.22
N HIS A 219 -6.54 34.36 -14.97
CA HIS A 219 -5.66 34.81 -13.88
C HIS A 219 -4.50 33.84 -13.52
N HIS A 220 -4.49 32.62 -14.06
CA HIS A 220 -3.42 31.64 -13.92
C HIS A 220 -2.49 31.55 -15.15
N ARG A 221 -2.83 32.17 -16.29
CA ARG A 221 -1.97 32.20 -17.50
C ARG A 221 -0.61 32.85 -17.23
N LYS A 222 -0.59 33.86 -16.34
CA LYS A 222 0.64 34.54 -15.88
C LYS A 222 1.69 33.65 -15.22
N PHE A 223 1.35 32.43 -14.81
CA PHE A 223 2.33 31.45 -14.29
C PHE A 223 2.99 30.60 -15.39
N LEU A 224 2.58 30.77 -16.65
CA LEU A 224 2.97 29.98 -17.82
C LEU A 224 3.54 30.90 -18.90
N ARG A 225 4.33 31.91 -18.50
CA ARG A 225 4.96 32.88 -19.39
C ARG A 225 6.30 32.38 -19.92
N PHE A 226 6.68 32.84 -21.11
CA PHE A 226 8.05 32.75 -21.65
C PHE A 226 8.35 33.99 -22.49
N ALA A 227 9.63 34.27 -22.73
CA ALA A 227 10.05 35.38 -23.58
C ALA A 227 11.00 34.91 -24.69
N PHE A 228 10.94 35.58 -25.85
CA PHE A 228 11.71 35.26 -27.05
C PHE A 228 11.79 36.49 -27.97
N ARG A 229 13.00 36.81 -28.48
CA ARG A 229 13.28 38.00 -29.31
C ARG A 229 12.64 39.29 -28.75
N GLY A 230 12.90 39.59 -27.49
CA GLY A 230 12.35 40.76 -26.77
C GLY A 230 10.89 40.60 -26.32
N GLU A 231 10.07 39.87 -27.06
CA GLU A 231 8.64 39.72 -26.78
C GLU A 231 8.28 38.66 -25.72
N ALA A 232 7.15 38.89 -25.06
CA ALA A 232 6.66 38.09 -23.94
C ALA A 232 5.33 37.41 -24.30
N TYR A 233 5.22 36.11 -24.03
CA TYR A 233 4.09 35.26 -24.41
C TYR A 233 3.55 34.47 -23.21
N GLN A 234 2.24 34.20 -23.16
CA GLN A 234 1.61 33.37 -22.14
C GLN A 234 0.68 32.31 -22.72
N TYR A 235 0.62 31.15 -22.08
CA TYR A 235 -0.25 30.05 -22.50
C TYR A 235 -1.72 30.29 -22.13
N ARG A 236 -2.59 30.28 -23.15
CA ARG A 236 -4.05 30.25 -23.02
C ARG A 236 -4.59 28.86 -22.71
N VAL A 237 -3.86 27.81 -23.09
CA VAL A 237 -4.26 26.40 -23.00
C VAL A 237 -3.24 25.56 -22.23
N LEU A 238 -3.64 24.36 -21.81
CA LEU A 238 -2.89 23.48 -20.91
C LEU A 238 -1.56 23.00 -21.54
N PRO A 239 -0.39 23.48 -21.05
CA PRO A 239 0.87 23.22 -21.74
C PRO A 239 1.45 21.84 -21.42
N PHE A 240 2.29 21.35 -22.34
CA PHE A 240 3.25 20.28 -22.05
C PHE A 240 4.27 20.76 -21.00
N GLY A 241 4.75 19.84 -20.16
CA GLY A 241 5.71 20.14 -19.09
C GLY A 241 5.09 20.47 -17.72
N LEU A 242 3.84 20.93 -17.64
CA LEU A 242 3.16 21.17 -16.36
C LEU A 242 2.78 19.83 -15.70
N ALA A 243 3.19 19.63 -14.45
CA ALA A 243 3.10 18.34 -13.76
C ALA A 243 1.67 17.81 -13.54
N LEU A 244 0.65 18.67 -13.68
CA LEU A 244 -0.76 18.28 -13.57
C LEU A 244 -1.49 18.17 -14.92
N SER A 245 -0.91 18.56 -16.05
CA SER A 245 -1.56 18.43 -17.37
C SER A 245 -2.02 16.99 -17.67
N PRO A 246 -1.19 15.94 -17.45
CA PRO A 246 -1.61 14.56 -17.69
C PRO A 246 -2.82 14.17 -16.83
N ARG A 247 -2.86 14.57 -15.56
CA ARG A 247 -4.00 14.30 -14.65
C ARG A 247 -5.25 15.04 -15.10
N THR A 248 -5.13 16.33 -15.40
CA THR A 248 -6.27 17.18 -15.76
C THR A 248 -6.94 16.68 -17.02
N PHE A 249 -6.15 16.44 -18.07
CA PHE A 249 -6.67 15.92 -19.34
C PHE A 249 -7.27 14.53 -19.21
N THR A 250 -6.57 13.59 -18.53
CA THR A 250 -7.11 12.24 -18.29
C THR A 250 -8.45 12.29 -17.55
N LYS A 251 -8.64 13.20 -16.60
CA LYS A 251 -9.93 13.39 -15.90
C LYS A 251 -11.06 13.91 -16.80
N CYS A 252 -10.76 14.81 -17.74
CA CYS A 252 -11.76 15.29 -18.69
C CYS A 252 -12.12 14.20 -19.71
N VAL A 253 -11.12 13.48 -20.23
CA VAL A 253 -11.32 12.36 -21.16
C VAL A 253 -12.06 11.20 -20.51
N ASP A 254 -11.72 10.81 -19.27
CA ASP A 254 -12.45 9.73 -18.57
C ASP A 254 -13.92 10.08 -18.30
N ALA A 255 -14.24 11.37 -18.13
CA ALA A 255 -15.62 11.85 -18.03
C ALA A 255 -16.33 11.81 -19.40
N ALA A 256 -15.69 12.30 -20.46
CA ALA A 256 -16.21 12.23 -21.84
C ALA A 256 -16.48 10.79 -22.30
N LEU A 257 -15.62 9.83 -21.92
CA LEU A 257 -15.74 8.41 -22.28
C LEU A 257 -16.67 7.62 -21.36
N ALA A 258 -17.13 8.16 -20.23
CA ALA A 258 -17.96 7.42 -19.28
C ALA A 258 -19.30 6.93 -19.88
N PRO A 259 -20.07 7.75 -20.63
CA PRO A 259 -21.35 7.29 -21.20
C PRO A 259 -21.17 6.19 -22.25
N LEU A 260 -20.17 6.31 -23.12
CA LEU A 260 -19.81 5.31 -24.12
C LEU A 260 -19.44 3.96 -23.48
N ARG A 261 -18.75 4.00 -22.32
CA ARG A 261 -18.43 2.80 -21.52
C ARG A 261 -19.66 2.20 -20.85
N LEU A 262 -20.63 3.02 -20.43
CA LEU A 262 -21.92 2.54 -19.90
C LEU A 262 -22.79 1.89 -20.98
N GLN A 263 -22.67 2.34 -22.24
CA GLN A 263 -23.25 1.67 -23.42
C GLN A 263 -22.52 0.37 -23.82
N GLY A 264 -21.55 -0.10 -23.03
CA GLY A 264 -20.79 -1.34 -23.29
C GLY A 264 -19.61 -1.19 -24.26
N ILE A 265 -19.35 0.01 -24.80
CA ILE A 265 -18.25 0.23 -25.75
C ILE A 265 -16.91 0.13 -24.99
N ARG A 266 -16.11 -0.88 -25.32
CA ARG A 266 -14.79 -1.12 -24.72
C ARG A 266 -13.75 -0.15 -25.29
N ILE A 267 -13.63 1.02 -24.67
CA ILE A 267 -12.66 2.06 -25.04
C ILE A 267 -11.54 2.14 -23.99
N LEU A 268 -10.30 1.93 -24.43
CA LEU A 268 -9.08 2.06 -23.64
C LEU A 268 -8.36 3.35 -24.04
N ASN A 269 -8.19 4.29 -23.11
CA ASN A 269 -7.58 5.59 -23.34
C ASN A 269 -6.23 5.71 -22.63
N TYR A 270 -5.26 6.32 -23.32
CA TYR A 270 -3.99 6.76 -22.74
C TYR A 270 -3.69 8.15 -23.29
N ILE A 271 -4.17 9.18 -22.60
CA ILE A 271 -3.99 10.59 -23.01
C ILE A 271 -4.58 10.80 -24.42
N ASP A 272 -3.73 10.93 -25.43
CA ASP A 272 -3.99 11.12 -26.85
C ASP A 272 -4.14 9.81 -27.64
N ASP A 273 -3.51 8.71 -27.19
CA ASP A 273 -3.62 7.36 -27.77
C ASP A 273 -4.90 6.64 -27.27
N TRP A 274 -5.93 6.47 -28.10
CA TRP A 274 -7.15 5.70 -27.78
C TRP A 274 -7.26 4.41 -28.62
N LEU A 275 -7.84 3.36 -28.03
CA LEU A 275 -8.05 2.04 -28.63
C LEU A 275 -9.46 1.52 -28.32
N ILE A 276 -10.25 1.23 -29.36
CA ILE A 276 -11.58 0.60 -29.28
C ILE A 276 -11.43 -0.91 -29.50
N LEU A 277 -12.15 -1.74 -28.74
CA LEU A 277 -12.21 -3.20 -28.86
C LEU A 277 -13.63 -3.69 -29.20
N ALA A 278 -13.83 -4.36 -30.33
CA ALA A 278 -15.11 -4.98 -30.73
C ALA A 278 -14.93 -6.47 -31.06
N GLN A 279 -16.01 -7.27 -31.03
CA GLN A 279 -15.96 -8.71 -31.31
C GLN A 279 -16.31 -9.07 -32.77
N SER A 280 -16.58 -8.07 -33.62
CA SER A 280 -16.66 -8.21 -35.07
C SER A 280 -16.33 -6.88 -35.74
N GLU A 281 -15.95 -6.92 -37.02
CA GLU A 281 -15.63 -5.73 -37.81
C GLU A 281 -16.79 -4.74 -37.89
N MET A 282 -18.01 -5.22 -38.19
CA MET A 282 -19.21 -4.39 -38.25
C MET A 282 -19.51 -3.67 -36.92
N VAL A 283 -19.27 -4.34 -35.79
CA VAL A 283 -19.41 -3.71 -34.46
C VAL A 283 -18.25 -2.74 -34.19
N ALA A 284 -17.04 -2.99 -34.72
CA ALA A 284 -15.92 -2.04 -34.64
C ALA A 284 -16.20 -0.75 -35.41
N VAL A 285 -16.76 -0.86 -36.63
CA VAL A 285 -17.25 0.27 -37.44
C VAL A 285 -18.31 1.06 -36.68
N ARG A 286 -19.39 0.40 -36.22
CA ARG A 286 -20.45 1.06 -35.46
C ARG A 286 -19.93 1.75 -34.20
N HIS A 287 -19.05 1.09 -33.44
CA HIS A 287 -18.45 1.68 -32.24
C HIS A 287 -17.55 2.88 -32.56
N ARG A 288 -16.72 2.80 -33.61
CA ARG A 288 -15.93 3.92 -34.10
C ARG A 288 -16.81 5.12 -34.41
N ASP A 289 -17.87 4.93 -35.18
CA ASP A 289 -18.68 6.04 -35.68
C ASP A 289 -19.48 6.73 -34.55
N VAL A 290 -20.00 5.96 -33.59
CA VAL A 290 -20.58 6.50 -32.35
C VAL A 290 -19.54 7.27 -31.53
N VAL A 291 -18.31 6.76 -31.39
CA VAL A 291 -17.23 7.45 -30.66
C VAL A 291 -16.81 8.73 -31.37
N LEU A 292 -16.68 8.74 -32.70
CA LEU A 292 -16.30 9.92 -33.48
C LEU A 292 -17.40 10.99 -33.46
N ALA A 293 -18.67 10.61 -33.56
CA ALA A 293 -19.80 11.54 -33.41
C ALA A 293 -19.83 12.18 -32.01
N HIS A 294 -19.65 11.38 -30.96
CA HIS A 294 -19.59 11.85 -29.57
C HIS A 294 -18.37 12.74 -29.30
N MET A 295 -17.20 12.41 -29.87
CA MET A 295 -16.01 13.27 -29.83
C MET A 295 -16.28 14.63 -30.50
N LYS A 296 -16.88 14.64 -31.69
CA LYS A 296 -17.23 15.88 -32.42
C LYS A 296 -18.23 16.73 -31.62
N ALA A 297 -19.25 16.10 -31.02
CA ALA A 297 -20.22 16.79 -30.17
C ALA A 297 -19.59 17.45 -28.93
N LEU A 298 -18.52 16.88 -28.38
CA LEU A 298 -17.78 17.41 -27.23
C LEU A 298 -16.57 18.31 -27.58
N GLY A 299 -16.32 18.58 -28.86
CA GLY A 299 -15.19 19.43 -29.30
C GLY A 299 -13.82 18.74 -29.25
N LEU A 300 -13.77 17.40 -29.18
CA LEU A 300 -12.53 16.62 -29.18
C LEU A 300 -12.13 16.30 -30.63
N ARG A 301 -11.06 16.94 -31.12
CA ARG A 301 -10.67 16.88 -32.53
C ARG A 301 -9.82 15.65 -32.85
N LEU A 302 -10.23 14.92 -33.88
CA LEU A 302 -9.55 13.74 -34.42
C LEU A 302 -8.29 14.12 -35.21
N ASN A 303 -7.24 13.31 -35.11
CA ASN A 303 -6.09 13.35 -35.99
C ASN A 303 -6.15 12.19 -36.99
N ALA A 304 -6.87 12.39 -38.11
CA ALA A 304 -7.10 11.35 -39.11
C ALA A 304 -5.79 10.76 -39.68
N LYS A 305 -4.73 11.57 -39.82
CA LYS A 305 -3.42 11.13 -40.36
C LYS A 305 -2.60 10.24 -39.41
N LYS A 306 -3.01 10.08 -38.13
CA LYS A 306 -2.35 9.19 -37.14
C LYS A 306 -3.28 8.13 -36.55
N SER A 307 -4.59 8.25 -36.79
CA SER A 307 -5.61 7.28 -36.37
C SER A 307 -5.68 6.13 -37.38
N VAL A 308 -5.93 4.89 -36.91
CA VAL A 308 -6.24 3.76 -37.79
C VAL A 308 -7.73 3.45 -37.63
N LEU A 309 -8.52 4.05 -38.53
CA LEU A 309 -9.99 4.08 -38.48
C LEU A 309 -10.64 2.87 -39.16
N SER A 310 -9.92 2.17 -40.01
CA SER A 310 -10.31 0.84 -40.50
C SER A 310 -10.08 -0.18 -39.38
N PRO A 311 -11.05 -1.05 -39.03
CA PRO A 311 -10.84 -2.10 -38.05
C PRO A 311 -9.74 -3.07 -38.49
N LEU A 312 -8.89 -3.50 -37.55
CA LEU A 312 -7.86 -4.51 -37.79
C LEU A 312 -7.75 -5.44 -36.58
N GLN A 313 -7.59 -6.75 -36.79
CA GLN A 313 -7.27 -7.71 -35.73
C GLN A 313 -5.79 -7.65 -35.27
N ARG A 314 -4.97 -6.82 -35.93
CA ARG A 314 -3.57 -6.56 -35.56
C ARG A 314 -3.24 -5.07 -35.66
N THR A 315 -2.83 -4.46 -34.55
CA THR A 315 -2.52 -3.01 -34.50
C THR A 315 -1.32 -2.69 -33.61
N THR A 316 -0.76 -1.49 -33.75
CA THR A 316 0.28 -0.98 -32.82
C THR A 316 -0.32 0.08 -31.90
N TYR A 317 -0.38 -0.22 -30.60
CA TYR A 317 -0.89 0.68 -29.57
C TYR A 317 0.07 0.74 -28.39
N LEU A 318 0.36 1.94 -27.88
CA LEU A 318 1.37 2.19 -26.83
C LEU A 318 2.76 1.59 -27.12
N GLY A 319 3.14 1.49 -28.39
CA GLY A 319 4.40 0.90 -28.86
C GLY A 319 4.51 -0.61 -28.65
N VAL A 320 3.38 -1.30 -28.61
CA VAL A 320 3.23 -2.74 -28.55
C VAL A 320 2.38 -3.14 -29.74
N VAL A 321 2.77 -4.20 -30.46
CA VAL A 321 1.93 -4.83 -31.49
C VAL A 321 1.00 -5.78 -30.77
N TRP A 322 -0.30 -5.57 -30.93
CA TRP A 322 -1.37 -6.40 -30.41
C TRP A 322 -1.95 -7.19 -31.56
N ASP A 323 -2.17 -8.47 -31.33
CA ASP A 323 -2.66 -9.44 -32.30
C ASP A 323 -3.68 -10.33 -31.57
N SER A 324 -4.95 -10.21 -31.94
CA SER A 324 -6.07 -10.94 -31.32
C SER A 324 -6.33 -12.31 -31.95
N THR A 325 -5.74 -12.61 -33.12
CA THR A 325 -5.87 -13.93 -33.77
C THR A 325 -4.83 -14.91 -33.21
N THR A 326 -3.58 -14.46 -33.08
CA THR A 326 -2.52 -15.26 -32.41
C THR A 326 -2.51 -15.09 -30.88
N MET A 327 -3.37 -14.21 -30.36
CA MET A 327 -3.48 -13.81 -28.94
C MET A 327 -2.12 -13.47 -28.31
N GLN A 328 -1.35 -12.60 -28.96
CA GLN A 328 0.01 -12.20 -28.54
C GLN A 328 0.21 -10.68 -28.50
N ALA A 329 1.02 -10.22 -27.53
CA ALA A 329 1.57 -8.87 -27.50
C ALA A 329 3.07 -8.87 -27.76
N ARG A 330 3.54 -8.30 -28.88
CA ARG A 330 4.98 -8.20 -29.22
C ARG A 330 5.46 -6.75 -29.16
N LEU A 331 6.76 -6.49 -29.04
CA LEU A 331 7.26 -5.11 -29.16
C LEU A 331 7.15 -4.61 -30.61
N SER A 332 6.80 -3.33 -30.80
CA SER A 332 6.87 -2.70 -32.12
C SER A 332 8.31 -2.68 -32.66
N PRO A 333 8.55 -2.87 -33.97
CA PRO A 333 9.89 -2.90 -34.55
C PRO A 333 10.79 -1.73 -34.13
N ALA A 334 10.28 -0.50 -34.17
CA ALA A 334 11.00 0.70 -33.74
C ALA A 334 11.44 0.69 -32.25
N ARG A 335 10.75 -0.06 -31.36
CA ARG A 335 11.22 -0.28 -29.98
C ARG A 335 12.32 -1.33 -29.90
N ILE A 336 12.22 -2.42 -30.67
CA ILE A 336 13.26 -3.45 -30.76
C ILE A 336 14.55 -2.81 -31.27
N GLU A 337 14.46 -2.03 -32.34
CA GLU A 337 15.56 -1.27 -32.92
C GLU A 337 16.15 -0.25 -31.91
N SER A 338 15.31 0.54 -31.23
CA SER A 338 15.76 1.46 -30.17
C SER A 338 16.57 0.77 -29.08
N ILE A 339 16.16 -0.44 -28.68
CA ILE A 339 16.87 -1.26 -27.68
C ILE A 339 18.19 -1.78 -28.26
N LEU A 340 18.17 -2.38 -29.45
CA LEU A 340 19.38 -2.90 -30.11
C LEU A 340 20.41 -1.80 -30.35
N THR A 341 19.99 -0.62 -30.82
CA THR A 341 20.85 0.55 -31.03
C THR A 341 21.40 1.10 -29.71
N ALA A 342 20.64 1.06 -28.61
CA ALA A 342 21.16 1.41 -27.29
C ALA A 342 22.17 0.38 -26.76
N VAL A 343 21.95 -0.92 -26.99
CA VAL A 343 22.85 -2.01 -26.57
C VAL A 343 24.12 -2.08 -27.43
N LYS A 344 24.04 -1.84 -28.75
CA LYS A 344 25.18 -1.75 -29.69
C LYS A 344 26.20 -0.66 -29.30
N ARG A 345 25.75 0.41 -28.64
CA ARG A 345 26.64 1.48 -28.11
C ARG A 345 27.52 1.00 -26.94
N VAL A 346 27.13 -0.08 -26.25
CA VAL A 346 27.85 -0.67 -25.10
C VAL A 346 28.92 -1.66 -25.60
N LYS A 347 30.10 -1.14 -25.91
CA LYS A 347 31.34 -1.90 -26.22
C LYS A 347 32.26 -1.93 -25.00
N GLU A 348 33.07 -2.97 -24.85
CA GLU A 348 34.08 -3.06 -23.77
C GLU A 348 35.15 -1.97 -23.92
N GLY A 349 35.78 -1.57 -22.81
CA GLY A 349 36.78 -0.50 -22.77
C GLY A 349 36.19 0.91 -22.86
N ARG A 350 35.12 1.11 -23.63
CA ARG A 350 34.41 2.38 -23.79
C ARG A 350 33.84 2.87 -22.46
N SER A 351 33.88 4.19 -22.24
CA SER A 351 33.15 4.86 -21.16
C SER A 351 31.81 5.40 -21.66
N LEU A 352 30.75 5.22 -20.87
CA LEU A 352 29.41 5.76 -21.14
C LEU A 352 28.90 6.54 -19.93
N THR A 353 28.11 7.58 -20.20
CA THR A 353 27.52 8.46 -19.18
C THR A 353 26.47 7.74 -18.33
N VAL A 354 26.28 8.17 -17.08
CA VAL A 354 25.13 7.79 -16.25
C VAL A 354 23.81 8.02 -16.98
N LYS A 355 23.67 9.12 -17.76
CA LYS A 355 22.52 9.40 -18.63
C LYS A 355 22.28 8.24 -19.60
N GLN A 356 23.27 7.83 -20.39
CA GLN A 356 23.12 6.72 -21.36
C GLN A 356 22.72 5.40 -20.68
N PHE A 357 23.23 5.09 -19.48
CA PHE A 357 22.77 3.93 -18.72
C PHE A 357 21.34 4.09 -18.17
N GLN A 358 20.91 5.30 -17.79
CA GLN A 358 19.50 5.59 -17.46
C GLN A 358 18.58 5.41 -18.69
N GLN A 359 19.03 5.84 -19.88
CA GLN A 359 18.28 5.65 -21.13
C GLN A 359 18.07 4.16 -21.43
N LEU A 360 19.15 3.38 -21.40
CA LEU A 360 19.11 1.93 -21.64
C LEU A 360 18.24 1.20 -20.61
N LEU A 361 18.41 1.48 -19.31
CA LEU A 361 17.54 0.92 -18.26
C LEU A 361 16.07 1.33 -18.43
N GLY A 362 15.79 2.53 -18.92
CA GLY A 362 14.44 3.00 -19.22
C GLY A 362 13.79 2.19 -20.34
N LEU A 363 14.51 1.97 -21.44
CA LEU A 363 14.07 1.12 -22.56
C LEU A 363 13.84 -0.33 -22.11
N MET A 364 14.80 -0.92 -21.37
CA MET A 364 14.67 -2.28 -20.82
C MET A 364 13.47 -2.40 -19.87
N ALA A 365 13.26 -1.44 -18.97
CA ALA A 365 12.13 -1.44 -18.03
C ALA A 365 10.78 -1.24 -18.71
N ALA A 366 10.71 -0.45 -19.79
CA ALA A 366 9.51 -0.33 -20.61
C ALA A 366 9.20 -1.65 -21.35
N ALA A 367 10.21 -2.23 -22.02
CA ALA A 367 10.13 -3.51 -22.72
C ALA A 367 9.71 -4.68 -21.81
N SER A 368 10.17 -4.68 -20.56
CA SER A 368 9.86 -5.70 -19.54
C SER A 368 8.40 -5.73 -19.07
N ASN A 369 7.52 -4.87 -19.60
CA ASN A 369 6.07 -5.00 -19.43
C ASN A 369 5.42 -5.92 -20.47
N VAL A 370 6.16 -6.25 -21.54
CA VAL A 370 5.76 -7.15 -22.63
C VAL A 370 6.64 -8.39 -22.58
N ILE A 371 7.96 -8.24 -22.76
CA ILE A 371 8.91 -9.37 -22.86
C ILE A 371 8.84 -10.23 -21.58
N PRO A 372 8.50 -11.54 -21.70
CA PRO A 372 8.58 -12.49 -20.60
C PRO A 372 9.98 -12.48 -19.96
N PHE A 373 10.02 -12.50 -18.62
CA PHE A 373 11.29 -12.45 -17.87
C PHE A 373 12.19 -11.21 -18.14
N GLY A 374 11.69 -10.15 -18.77
CA GLY A 374 12.47 -8.92 -19.00
C GLY A 374 13.06 -8.31 -17.72
N LEU A 375 12.30 -8.24 -16.63
CA LEU A 375 12.81 -7.70 -15.37
C LEU A 375 13.91 -8.59 -14.77
N LEU A 376 13.83 -9.92 -14.94
CA LEU A 376 14.86 -10.89 -14.52
C LEU A 376 16.21 -10.56 -15.18
N TYR A 377 16.24 -10.56 -16.51
CA TYR A 377 17.47 -10.33 -17.28
C TYR A 377 17.97 -8.88 -17.27
N MET A 378 17.17 -7.92 -16.78
CA MET A 378 17.64 -6.57 -16.46
C MET A 378 18.39 -6.50 -15.11
N ARG A 379 18.14 -7.41 -14.16
CA ARG A 379 18.78 -7.37 -12.82
C ARG A 379 20.31 -7.48 -12.84
N PRO A 380 20.96 -8.32 -13.67
CA PRO A 380 22.42 -8.38 -13.76
C PRO A 380 23.06 -7.00 -14.02
N LEU A 381 22.50 -6.22 -14.95
CA LEU A 381 23.01 -4.89 -15.29
C LEU A 381 22.82 -3.90 -14.13
N GLN A 382 21.65 -3.94 -13.48
CA GLN A 382 21.35 -3.09 -12.33
C GLN A 382 22.28 -3.39 -11.14
N TRP A 383 22.61 -4.66 -10.89
CA TRP A 383 23.59 -5.05 -9.87
C TRP A 383 25.03 -4.64 -10.24
N TRP A 384 25.43 -4.74 -11.52
CA TRP A 384 26.74 -4.24 -11.97
C TRP A 384 26.85 -2.71 -11.81
N LEU A 385 25.84 -1.96 -12.25
CA LEU A 385 25.77 -0.51 -12.07
C LEU A 385 25.82 -0.11 -10.58
N LYS A 386 25.14 -0.85 -9.69
CA LYS A 386 25.23 -0.65 -8.23
C LYS A 386 26.67 -0.77 -7.73
N THR A 387 27.46 -1.73 -8.24
CA THR A 387 28.91 -1.85 -7.91
C THR A 387 29.81 -0.75 -8.51
N LYS A 388 29.25 0.16 -9.33
CA LYS A 388 29.94 1.36 -9.85
C LYS A 388 29.35 2.66 -9.28
N GLY A 389 28.69 2.59 -8.13
CA GLY A 389 28.11 3.76 -7.45
C GLY A 389 27.01 4.47 -8.27
N PHE A 390 26.31 3.75 -9.15
CA PHE A 390 25.24 4.33 -9.97
C PHE A 390 24.06 4.80 -9.11
N SER A 391 23.78 6.11 -9.15
CA SER A 391 22.60 6.72 -8.55
C SER A 391 21.73 7.37 -9.64
N PRO A 392 20.42 7.08 -9.71
CA PRO A 392 19.49 7.80 -10.59
C PRO A 392 19.35 9.30 -10.30
N ARG A 393 19.93 9.80 -9.18
CA ARG A 393 19.96 11.22 -8.80
C ARG A 393 21.38 11.80 -8.77
N GLY A 394 22.41 11.02 -9.12
CA GLY A 394 23.78 11.52 -9.23
C GLY A 394 23.99 12.32 -10.53
N ASN A 395 25.20 12.87 -10.69
CA ASN A 395 25.58 13.60 -11.91
C ASN A 395 25.31 12.73 -13.17
N PRO A 396 24.43 13.17 -14.10
CA PRO A 396 24.06 12.41 -15.28
C PRO A 396 25.19 12.30 -16.31
N LEU A 397 26.17 13.21 -16.29
CA LEU A 397 27.31 13.21 -17.19
C LEU A 397 28.48 12.35 -16.68
N ARG A 398 28.44 11.89 -15.42
CA ARG A 398 29.49 11.04 -14.84
C ARG A 398 29.70 9.79 -15.71
N MET A 399 30.93 9.57 -16.16
CA MET A 399 31.31 8.44 -16.98
C MET A 399 31.47 7.15 -16.16
N ILE A 400 31.16 6.01 -16.79
CA ILE A 400 31.37 4.66 -16.25
C ILE A 400 32.01 3.81 -17.36
N ARG A 401 33.22 3.29 -17.12
CA ARG A 401 33.92 2.37 -18.03
C ARG A 401 33.22 1.01 -18.09
N VAL A 402 32.90 0.56 -19.29
CA VAL A 402 32.28 -0.74 -19.57
C VAL A 402 33.31 -1.86 -19.41
N THR A 403 32.92 -2.96 -18.75
CA THR A 403 33.74 -4.17 -18.59
C THR A 403 33.01 -5.41 -19.08
N ARG A 404 33.71 -6.53 -19.27
CA ARG A 404 33.18 -7.84 -19.72
C ARG A 404 32.01 -8.35 -18.87
N ARG A 405 31.92 -7.90 -17.61
CA ARG A 405 30.80 -8.18 -16.70
C ARG A 405 29.53 -7.36 -17.01
N CYS A 406 29.67 -6.16 -17.56
CA CYS A 406 28.55 -5.40 -18.13
C CYS A 406 28.05 -6.07 -19.43
N LEU A 407 28.97 -6.51 -20.31
CA LEU A 407 28.59 -7.18 -21.55
C LEU A 407 27.84 -8.50 -21.29
N ARG A 408 28.36 -9.36 -20.38
CA ARG A 408 27.64 -10.56 -19.91
C ARG A 408 26.29 -10.25 -19.25
N ALA A 409 26.12 -9.08 -18.65
CA ALA A 409 24.86 -8.62 -18.08
C ALA A 409 23.86 -8.08 -19.12
N LEU A 410 24.25 -7.97 -20.40
CA LEU A 410 23.44 -7.53 -21.53
C LEU A 410 23.19 -8.63 -22.58
N ASP A 411 23.76 -9.83 -22.41
CA ASP A 411 23.76 -10.89 -23.42
C ASP A 411 22.36 -11.24 -23.95
N MET A 412 21.40 -11.50 -23.05
CA MET A 412 20.01 -11.78 -23.45
C MET A 412 19.36 -10.63 -24.21
N TRP A 413 19.68 -9.39 -23.86
CA TRP A 413 19.17 -8.18 -24.52
C TRP A 413 19.81 -7.89 -25.88
N ARG A 414 20.75 -8.73 -26.34
CA ARG A 414 21.31 -8.73 -27.71
C ARG A 414 20.61 -9.72 -28.64
N LYS A 415 19.87 -10.70 -28.10
CA LYS A 415 19.29 -11.82 -28.86
C LYS A 415 17.99 -11.37 -29.54
N PRO A 416 17.86 -11.39 -30.88
CA PRO A 416 16.66 -10.92 -31.56
C PRO A 416 15.39 -11.67 -31.13
N TRP A 417 15.50 -12.99 -30.93
CA TRP A 417 14.39 -13.82 -30.46
C TRP A 417 13.84 -13.35 -29.10
N PHE A 418 14.71 -12.92 -28.17
CA PHE A 418 14.28 -12.47 -26.85
C PHE A 418 13.50 -11.14 -26.91
N LEU A 419 13.84 -10.26 -27.87
CA LEU A 419 13.16 -8.98 -28.07
C LEU A 419 11.84 -9.12 -28.86
N SER A 420 11.64 -10.22 -29.59
CA SER A 420 10.40 -10.54 -30.29
C SER A 420 9.43 -11.45 -29.52
N GLN A 421 9.83 -11.99 -28.35
CA GLN A 421 8.93 -12.69 -27.44
C GLN A 421 7.81 -11.77 -26.90
N GLY A 422 6.64 -12.37 -26.69
CA GLY A 422 5.46 -11.73 -26.11
C GLY A 422 4.82 -12.57 -25.00
N PRO A 423 3.96 -11.98 -24.15
CA PRO A 423 3.03 -12.72 -23.34
C PRO A 423 1.80 -13.10 -24.19
N VAL A 424 1.19 -14.24 -23.86
CA VAL A 424 -0.16 -14.57 -24.34
C VAL A 424 -1.16 -13.56 -23.75
N LEU A 425 -2.14 -13.14 -24.55
CA LEU A 425 -3.19 -12.21 -24.17
C LEU A 425 -4.27 -12.86 -23.29
N GLY A 426 -5.08 -12.02 -22.65
CA GLY A 426 -6.11 -12.45 -21.70
C GLY A 426 -5.56 -12.75 -20.30
N ALA A 427 -6.36 -13.48 -19.52
CA ALA A 427 -6.00 -13.94 -18.18
C ALA A 427 -6.07 -15.48 -18.12
N PRO A 428 -5.11 -16.15 -17.45
CA PRO A 428 -5.12 -17.61 -17.38
C PRO A 428 -6.30 -18.09 -16.52
N CYS A 429 -7.20 -18.87 -17.15
CA CYS A 429 -8.51 -19.24 -16.60
C CYS A 429 -8.41 -20.10 -15.31
N ARG A 430 -7.34 -20.88 -15.14
CA ARG A 430 -7.10 -21.73 -13.96
C ARG A 430 -5.65 -21.55 -13.50
N ARG A 431 -5.44 -21.60 -12.17
CA ARG A 431 -4.09 -21.68 -11.57
C ARG A 431 -4.05 -22.78 -10.51
N VAL A 432 -3.00 -23.59 -10.51
CA VAL A 432 -2.69 -24.49 -9.38
C VAL A 432 -2.18 -23.63 -8.23
N THR A 433 -2.68 -23.91 -7.03
CA THR A 433 -2.38 -23.12 -5.83
C THR A 433 -1.47 -23.92 -4.91
N LEU A 434 -0.33 -23.33 -4.56
CA LEU A 434 0.70 -23.93 -3.71
C LEU A 434 0.90 -23.03 -2.48
N ALA A 435 0.44 -23.47 -1.30
CA ALA A 435 0.77 -22.80 -0.04
C ALA A 435 2.17 -23.22 0.42
N THR A 436 2.94 -22.27 0.96
CA THR A 436 4.33 -22.50 1.41
C THR A 436 4.66 -21.70 2.66
N ASP A 437 5.50 -22.26 3.52
CA ASP A 437 5.93 -21.67 4.79
C ASP A 437 7.35 -22.16 5.15
N ALA A 438 8.10 -21.37 5.92
CA ALA A 438 9.40 -21.75 6.44
C ALA A 438 9.55 -21.40 7.92
N SER A 439 10.07 -22.35 8.69
CA SER A 439 10.56 -22.15 10.05
C SER A 439 12.09 -22.08 10.05
N LEU A 440 12.69 -22.01 11.25
CA LEU A 440 14.15 -22.14 11.41
C LEU A 440 14.64 -23.61 11.37
N THR A 441 13.75 -24.60 11.42
CA THR A 441 14.10 -26.04 11.42
C THR A 441 13.73 -26.75 10.11
N GLY A 442 12.76 -26.24 9.35
CA GLY A 442 12.35 -26.81 8.07
C GLY A 442 11.38 -25.95 7.27
N TRP A 443 10.88 -26.52 6.18
CA TRP A 443 9.85 -25.94 5.32
C TRP A 443 8.63 -26.85 5.23
N GLY A 444 7.49 -26.23 4.96
CA GLY A 444 6.22 -26.89 4.72
C GLY A 444 5.52 -26.31 3.50
N ALA A 445 4.78 -27.15 2.80
CA ALA A 445 3.95 -26.74 1.68
C ALA A 445 2.71 -27.60 1.55
N VAL A 446 1.64 -27.04 0.99
CA VAL A 446 0.39 -27.76 0.70
C VAL A 446 -0.11 -27.39 -0.69
N MET A 447 -0.43 -28.39 -1.49
CA MET A 447 -1.03 -28.24 -2.82
C MET A 447 -2.25 -29.13 -2.92
N SER A 448 -3.44 -28.55 -3.13
CA SER A 448 -4.70 -29.31 -3.27
C SER A 448 -4.90 -30.38 -2.16
N GLY A 449 -4.61 -30.03 -0.90
CA GLY A 449 -4.67 -30.92 0.26
C GLY A 449 -3.40 -31.76 0.50
N HIS A 450 -2.59 -32.02 -0.53
CA HIS A 450 -1.40 -32.87 -0.44
C HIS A 450 -0.26 -32.13 0.30
N PRO A 451 0.32 -32.71 1.36
CA PRO A 451 1.38 -32.09 2.15
C PRO A 451 2.77 -32.41 1.61
N ALA A 452 3.67 -31.43 1.67
CA ALA A 452 5.11 -31.62 1.51
C ALA A 452 5.86 -30.95 2.67
N ARG A 453 6.95 -31.57 3.12
CA ARG A 453 7.81 -31.04 4.19
C ARG A 453 9.27 -31.44 3.98
N GLY A 454 10.18 -30.71 4.61
CA GLY A 454 11.58 -31.13 4.72
C GLY A 454 12.34 -30.29 5.75
N LEU A 455 13.43 -30.85 6.28
CA LEU A 455 14.30 -30.15 7.22
C LEU A 455 15.35 -29.30 6.51
N TRP A 456 15.87 -28.29 7.20
CA TRP A 456 17.06 -27.55 6.77
C TRP A 456 18.34 -28.26 7.22
N SER A 457 19.37 -28.27 6.37
CA SER A 457 20.63 -28.94 6.67
C SER A 457 21.87 -28.06 6.49
N GLY A 458 22.88 -28.30 7.33
CA GLY A 458 24.17 -27.62 7.31
C GLY A 458 24.05 -26.09 7.27
N ARG A 459 24.68 -25.47 6.26
CA ARG A 459 24.72 -24.01 6.08
C ARG A 459 23.35 -23.35 5.84
N GLN A 460 22.26 -24.10 5.68
CA GLN A 460 20.91 -23.52 5.57
C GLN A 460 20.41 -22.99 6.92
N LEU A 461 20.74 -23.64 8.03
CA LEU A 461 20.25 -23.29 9.37
C LEU A 461 20.67 -21.87 9.82
N THR A 462 21.73 -21.31 9.23
CA THR A 462 22.21 -19.94 9.49
C THR A 462 21.64 -18.89 8.53
N TRP A 463 20.73 -19.26 7.61
CA TRP A 463 20.15 -18.32 6.66
C TRP A 463 19.03 -17.50 7.28
N HIS A 464 19.09 -16.18 7.10
CA HIS A 464 18.01 -15.26 7.48
C HIS A 464 16.66 -15.73 6.92
N ILE A 465 15.61 -15.76 7.76
CA ILE A 465 14.27 -16.31 7.48
C ILE A 465 13.72 -16.02 6.07
N ASN A 466 13.70 -14.76 5.59
CA ASN A 466 13.29 -14.43 4.20
C ASN A 466 13.96 -15.28 3.09
N CYS A 467 15.18 -15.76 3.29
CA CYS A 467 15.89 -16.65 2.36
C CYS A 467 15.43 -18.10 2.48
N LEU A 468 15.12 -18.58 3.70
CA LEU A 468 14.49 -19.89 3.94
C LEU A 468 13.08 -19.94 3.35
N GLU A 469 12.33 -18.85 3.48
CA GLU A 469 11.00 -18.64 2.87
C GLU A 469 11.05 -18.74 1.34
N MET A 470 12.04 -18.07 0.72
CA MET A 470 12.28 -18.18 -0.73
C MET A 470 12.74 -19.59 -1.12
N LEU A 471 13.51 -20.27 -0.26
CA LEU A 471 13.97 -21.64 -0.50
C LEU A 471 12.83 -22.65 -0.35
N ALA A 472 11.90 -22.46 0.59
CA ALA A 472 10.71 -23.27 0.79
C ALA A 472 9.84 -23.28 -0.48
N VAL A 473 9.65 -22.12 -1.12
CA VAL A 473 9.02 -22.05 -2.43
C VAL A 473 9.78 -22.87 -3.47
N PHE A 474 11.11 -22.83 -3.51
CA PHE A 474 11.88 -23.62 -4.47
C PHE A 474 11.76 -25.13 -4.24
N GLN A 475 11.82 -25.57 -2.99
CA GLN A 475 11.73 -27.00 -2.64
C GLN A 475 10.31 -27.53 -2.88
N ALA A 476 9.28 -26.74 -2.55
CA ALA A 476 7.89 -27.07 -2.85
C ALA A 476 7.60 -27.15 -4.35
N LEU A 477 8.11 -26.20 -5.16
CA LEU A 477 7.99 -26.22 -6.62
C LEU A 477 8.70 -27.43 -7.25
N LYS A 478 9.82 -27.90 -6.69
CA LYS A 478 10.49 -29.14 -7.14
C LYS A 478 9.70 -30.39 -6.76
N HIS A 479 9.25 -30.47 -5.50
CA HIS A 479 8.55 -31.65 -4.99
C HIS A 479 7.26 -31.92 -5.77
N PHE A 480 6.44 -30.88 -5.96
CA PHE A 480 5.20 -30.96 -6.75
C PHE A 480 5.43 -30.75 -8.27
N LEU A 481 6.66 -30.84 -8.78
CA LEU A 481 6.91 -30.63 -10.22
C LEU A 481 6.04 -31.50 -11.15
N PRO A 482 5.77 -32.80 -10.87
CA PRO A 482 4.88 -33.60 -11.72
C PRO A 482 3.49 -32.98 -11.90
N ASP A 483 2.89 -32.47 -10.82
CA ASP A 483 1.55 -31.85 -10.82
C ASP A 483 1.54 -30.38 -11.26
N LEU A 484 2.69 -29.72 -11.25
CA LEU A 484 2.83 -28.31 -11.61
C LEU A 484 3.30 -28.10 -13.05
N ARG A 485 3.82 -29.15 -13.70
CA ARG A 485 4.34 -29.11 -15.07
C ARG A 485 3.30 -28.54 -16.02
N ASP A 486 3.73 -27.59 -16.85
CA ASP A 486 2.93 -26.95 -17.90
C ASP A 486 1.60 -26.37 -17.40
N ARG A 487 1.59 -25.89 -16.15
CA ARG A 487 0.45 -25.19 -15.53
C ARG A 487 0.83 -23.80 -15.03
N HIS A 488 -0.18 -22.95 -14.86
CA HIS A 488 -0.02 -21.65 -14.20
C HIS A 488 -0.03 -21.83 -12.68
N VAL A 489 1.05 -21.45 -11.99
CA VAL A 489 1.23 -21.68 -10.55
C VAL A 489 1.07 -20.38 -9.75
N LEU A 490 0.31 -20.45 -8.67
CA LEU A 490 0.10 -19.37 -7.70
C LEU A 490 0.59 -19.80 -6.30
N VAL A 491 1.74 -19.28 -5.91
CA VAL A 491 2.33 -19.46 -4.58
C VAL A 491 1.60 -18.58 -3.56
N ARG A 492 1.14 -19.16 -2.45
CA ARG A 492 0.57 -18.49 -1.28
C ARG A 492 1.58 -18.56 -0.12
N THR A 493 1.93 -17.41 0.43
CA THR A 493 2.87 -17.26 1.55
C THR A 493 2.54 -15.98 2.29
N ASP A 494 2.85 -15.87 3.58
CA ASP A 494 2.76 -14.60 4.30
C ASP A 494 4.05 -13.76 4.17
N ASN A 495 5.07 -14.27 3.48
CA ASN A 495 6.30 -13.54 3.26
C ASN A 495 6.19 -12.50 2.12
N THR A 496 5.97 -11.25 2.48
CA THR A 496 5.91 -10.13 1.52
C THR A 496 7.21 -9.91 0.71
N SER A 497 8.37 -10.34 1.22
CA SER A 497 9.64 -10.29 0.48
C SER A 497 9.64 -11.28 -0.68
N VAL A 498 9.17 -12.51 -0.44
CA VAL A 498 9.00 -13.56 -1.46
C VAL A 498 8.02 -13.11 -2.55
N VAL A 499 6.84 -12.63 -2.14
CA VAL A 499 5.81 -12.10 -3.05
C VAL A 499 6.36 -10.98 -3.94
N SER A 500 7.17 -10.06 -3.38
CA SER A 500 7.81 -9.00 -4.14
C SER A 500 8.90 -9.51 -5.09
N TYR A 501 9.80 -10.40 -4.63
CA TYR A 501 10.93 -10.89 -5.44
C TYR A 501 10.49 -11.82 -6.57
N ILE A 502 9.43 -12.62 -6.40
CA ILE A 502 8.87 -13.44 -7.50
C ILE A 502 8.16 -12.52 -8.52
N ASN A 503 7.20 -11.71 -8.08
CA ASN A 503 6.38 -10.91 -9.02
C ASN A 503 7.13 -9.79 -9.75
N HIS A 504 8.18 -9.25 -9.15
CA HIS A 504 9.07 -8.26 -9.79
C HIS A 504 10.31 -8.88 -10.43
N GLN A 505 10.46 -10.21 -10.41
CA GLN A 505 11.61 -10.94 -10.97
C GLN A 505 12.95 -10.42 -10.41
N GLY A 506 13.20 -10.76 -9.15
CA GLY A 506 14.37 -10.32 -8.38
C GLY A 506 14.26 -8.88 -7.84
N GLY A 507 15.32 -8.46 -7.13
CA GLY A 507 15.40 -7.16 -6.49
C GLY A 507 16.82 -6.73 -6.15
N LEU A 508 16.99 -5.45 -5.78
CA LEU A 508 18.31 -4.81 -5.58
C LEU A 508 18.67 -4.55 -4.11
N ARG A 509 17.87 -5.06 -3.16
CA ARG A 509 18.09 -4.92 -1.71
C ARG A 509 19.05 -6.00 -1.21
N SER A 510 18.55 -7.23 -1.04
CA SER A 510 19.34 -8.41 -0.67
C SER A 510 19.87 -9.12 -1.92
N ARG A 511 21.17 -9.46 -1.91
CA ARG A 511 21.87 -10.21 -2.97
C ARG A 511 21.64 -11.74 -2.86
N PRO A 512 21.59 -12.36 -1.67
CA PRO A 512 21.11 -13.75 -1.51
C PRO A 512 19.69 -13.97 -2.05
N LEU A 513 18.72 -13.13 -1.67
CA LEU A 513 17.34 -13.23 -2.20
C LEU A 513 17.29 -13.05 -3.72
N TYR A 514 18.17 -12.23 -4.29
CA TYR A 514 18.27 -12.08 -5.73
C TYR A 514 18.80 -13.36 -6.40
N LYS A 515 19.84 -14.00 -5.85
CA LYS A 515 20.33 -15.29 -6.36
C LYS A 515 19.22 -16.36 -6.33
N LEU A 516 18.52 -16.51 -5.20
CA LEU A 516 17.45 -17.50 -5.05
C LEU A 516 16.28 -17.24 -5.99
N ALA A 517 15.78 -15.99 -6.05
CA ALA A 517 14.71 -15.65 -6.98
C ALA A 517 15.11 -15.86 -8.45
N HIS A 518 16.35 -15.56 -8.82
CA HIS A 518 16.86 -15.83 -10.17
C HIS A 518 16.97 -17.32 -10.45
N GLN A 519 17.41 -18.13 -9.49
CA GLN A 519 17.50 -19.58 -9.63
C GLN A 519 16.12 -20.21 -9.82
N ILE A 520 15.14 -19.83 -8.98
CA ILE A 520 13.74 -20.29 -9.08
C ILE A 520 13.14 -19.91 -10.43
N LEU A 521 13.28 -18.64 -10.81
CA LEU A 521 12.65 -18.13 -12.03
C LEU A 521 13.25 -18.77 -13.28
N VAL A 522 14.57 -18.88 -13.39
CA VAL A 522 15.21 -19.58 -14.51
C VAL A 522 14.82 -21.05 -14.54
N TRP A 523 14.88 -21.75 -13.41
CA TRP A 523 14.48 -23.16 -13.34
C TRP A 523 13.01 -23.37 -13.78
N SER A 524 12.13 -22.42 -13.49
CA SER A 524 10.70 -22.48 -13.83
C SER A 524 10.36 -22.17 -15.30
N GLN A 525 11.26 -21.56 -16.08
CA GLN A 525 10.97 -21.10 -17.45
C GLN A 525 10.50 -22.25 -18.35
N ASP A 526 11.21 -23.36 -18.32
CA ASP A 526 10.99 -24.51 -19.22
C ASP A 526 10.14 -25.61 -18.55
N LYS A 527 9.31 -25.24 -17.55
CA LYS A 527 8.55 -26.17 -16.68
C LYS A 527 7.15 -25.69 -16.31
N LEU A 528 6.92 -24.39 -16.19
CA LEU A 528 5.64 -23.81 -15.71
C LEU A 528 5.16 -22.72 -16.69
N LEU A 529 3.90 -22.76 -17.13
CA LEU A 529 3.34 -21.72 -18.01
C LEU A 529 3.37 -20.31 -17.38
N SER A 530 3.32 -20.21 -16.05
CA SER A 530 3.69 -18.98 -15.34
C SER A 530 3.87 -19.22 -13.85
N LEU A 531 4.83 -18.54 -13.22
CA LEU A 531 4.93 -18.45 -11.76
C LEU A 531 4.44 -17.10 -11.23
N ARG A 532 3.52 -17.12 -10.26
CA ARG A 532 3.06 -15.95 -9.49
C ARG A 532 3.09 -16.25 -8.00
N ALA A 533 3.14 -15.19 -7.19
CA ALA A 533 3.01 -15.28 -5.75
C ALA A 533 1.98 -14.27 -5.22
N VAL A 534 1.31 -14.58 -4.12
CA VAL A 534 0.34 -13.69 -3.45
C VAL A 534 0.52 -13.74 -1.93
N TYR A 535 0.40 -12.58 -1.29
CA TYR A 535 0.45 -12.49 0.17
C TYR A 535 -0.85 -13.03 0.76
N VAL A 536 -0.74 -13.95 1.72
CA VAL A 536 -1.83 -14.49 2.52
C VAL A 536 -1.45 -14.32 3.99
N PRO A 537 -2.29 -13.75 4.86
CA PRO A 537 -1.98 -13.69 6.29
C PRO A 537 -1.69 -15.08 6.89
N GLY A 538 -0.64 -15.25 7.70
CA GLY A 538 -0.21 -16.57 8.20
C GLY A 538 -1.29 -17.40 8.90
N HIS A 539 -2.28 -16.76 9.53
CA HIS A 539 -3.45 -17.47 10.12
C HIS A 539 -4.38 -18.14 9.07
N LEU A 540 -4.16 -17.89 7.78
CA LEU A 540 -4.80 -18.53 6.62
C LEU A 540 -3.79 -19.37 5.80
N ASN A 541 -2.58 -19.61 6.34
CA ASN A 541 -1.49 -20.43 5.76
C ASN A 541 -1.22 -21.70 6.60
N LEU A 542 -2.11 -22.03 7.55
CA LEU A 542 -1.89 -22.96 8.66
C LEU A 542 -1.34 -24.33 8.27
N GLY A 543 -1.78 -24.92 7.14
CA GLY A 543 -1.31 -26.23 6.71
C GLY A 543 0.19 -26.26 6.40
N ALA A 544 0.73 -25.19 5.81
CA ALA A 544 2.16 -25.08 5.54
C ALA A 544 2.96 -24.76 6.83
N ASP A 545 2.42 -23.92 7.71
CA ASP A 545 2.99 -23.57 9.03
C ASP A 545 3.09 -24.78 9.99
N ILE A 546 2.16 -25.73 9.92
CA ILE A 546 2.26 -27.01 10.66
C ILE A 546 3.39 -27.88 10.10
N LEU A 547 3.48 -27.97 8.76
CA LEU A 547 4.47 -28.82 8.07
C LEU A 547 5.90 -28.28 8.21
N SER A 548 6.09 -26.95 8.22
CA SER A 548 7.40 -26.32 8.48
C SER A 548 7.90 -26.55 9.91
N ARG A 549 7.02 -26.99 10.81
CA ARG A 549 7.27 -27.29 12.23
C ARG A 549 7.25 -28.79 12.55
N GLN A 550 7.50 -29.64 11.56
CA GLN A 550 7.64 -31.10 11.66
C GLN A 550 6.36 -31.94 11.87
N GLY A 551 5.19 -31.36 12.17
CA GLY A 551 3.92 -32.10 12.29
C GLY A 551 3.79 -32.96 13.56
N PRO A 552 2.81 -33.90 13.63
CA PRO A 552 2.61 -34.77 14.79
C PRO A 552 3.75 -35.78 14.99
N ARG A 553 3.89 -36.28 16.23
CA ARG A 553 4.97 -37.19 16.63
C ARG A 553 4.60 -38.67 16.40
N PRO A 554 5.56 -39.55 16.05
CA PRO A 554 5.33 -40.99 16.02
C PRO A 554 4.93 -41.54 17.39
N GLY A 555 3.98 -42.46 17.42
CA GLY A 555 3.47 -43.09 18.66
C GLY A 555 2.17 -42.47 19.20
N GLU A 556 1.85 -41.22 18.85
CA GLU A 556 0.65 -40.51 19.31
C GLU A 556 -0.60 -40.86 18.45
N TRP A 557 -0.87 -42.15 18.25
CA TRP A 557 -2.06 -42.66 17.53
C TRP A 557 -3.30 -42.67 18.44
N MET A 558 -4.49 -42.61 17.84
CA MET A 558 -5.77 -42.75 18.55
C MET A 558 -6.83 -43.37 17.62
N LEU A 559 -7.85 -44.01 18.19
CA LEU A 559 -9.09 -44.32 17.45
C LEU A 559 -9.82 -43.03 17.04
N HIS A 560 -10.65 -43.11 16.00
CA HIS A 560 -11.43 -41.95 15.56
C HIS A 560 -12.49 -41.59 16.63
N PRO A 561 -12.66 -40.31 17.02
CA PRO A 561 -13.57 -39.93 18.10
C PRO A 561 -15.00 -40.43 17.93
N GLU A 562 -15.52 -40.52 16.70
CA GLU A 562 -16.86 -41.05 16.41
C GLU A 562 -17.00 -42.55 16.73
N VAL A 563 -15.93 -43.34 16.56
CA VAL A 563 -15.90 -44.76 16.92
C VAL A 563 -15.81 -44.92 18.44
N VAL A 564 -15.05 -44.04 19.09
CA VAL A 564 -14.95 -43.99 20.56
C VAL A 564 -16.30 -43.60 21.17
N GLU A 565 -17.03 -42.65 20.57
CA GLU A 565 -18.39 -42.29 20.99
C GLU A 565 -19.38 -43.47 20.84
N GLN A 566 -19.29 -44.25 19.75
CA GLN A 566 -20.09 -45.47 19.60
C GLN A 566 -19.81 -46.49 20.71
N ILE A 567 -18.54 -46.71 21.06
CA ILE A 567 -18.13 -47.59 22.17
C ILE A 567 -18.70 -47.07 23.50
N TRP A 568 -18.62 -45.77 23.76
CA TRP A 568 -19.15 -45.15 24.98
C TRP A 568 -20.68 -45.20 25.08
N ARG A 569 -21.42 -45.21 23.97
CA ARG A 569 -22.88 -45.37 23.99
C ARG A 569 -23.30 -46.78 24.45
N VAL A 570 -22.47 -47.79 24.26
CA VAL A 570 -22.75 -49.19 24.66
C VAL A 570 -22.19 -49.50 26.05
N PHE A 571 -20.93 -49.15 26.33
CA PHE A 571 -20.23 -49.54 27.56
C PHE A 571 -20.05 -48.40 28.57
N GLY A 572 -20.59 -47.21 28.28
CA GLY A 572 -20.38 -45.99 29.04
C GLY A 572 -19.01 -45.34 28.79
N PRO A 573 -18.84 -44.05 29.15
CA PRO A 573 -17.59 -43.34 28.95
C PRO A 573 -16.47 -43.86 29.84
N ALA A 574 -15.27 -43.95 29.26
CA ALA A 574 -14.04 -44.12 30.03
C ALA A 574 -13.60 -42.80 30.66
N GLN A 575 -12.93 -42.89 31.81
CA GLN A 575 -12.53 -41.76 32.64
C GLN A 575 -11.02 -41.47 32.53
N VAL A 576 -10.25 -42.48 32.11
CA VAL A 576 -8.78 -42.46 32.04
C VAL A 576 -8.28 -43.08 30.75
N ASP A 577 -7.41 -42.39 30.02
CA ASP A 577 -6.69 -42.90 28.85
C ASP A 577 -5.27 -43.32 29.28
N LEU A 578 -4.93 -44.60 29.12
CA LEU A 578 -3.64 -45.11 29.58
C LEU A 578 -2.46 -44.74 28.65
N PHE A 579 -2.70 -44.36 27.40
CA PHE A 579 -1.63 -44.27 26.39
C PHE A 579 -1.78 -43.06 25.45
N ALA A 580 -1.95 -41.87 26.02
CA ALA A 580 -2.21 -40.66 25.26
C ALA A 580 -1.30 -39.48 25.61
N THR A 581 -1.24 -38.52 24.71
CA THR A 581 -0.81 -37.14 24.97
C THR A 581 -2.01 -36.21 25.05
N ARG A 582 -1.74 -34.96 25.41
CA ARG A 582 -2.74 -33.90 25.49
C ARG A 582 -3.40 -33.56 24.16
N GLU A 583 -2.81 -34.02 23.06
CA GLU A 583 -3.22 -33.76 21.69
C GLU A 583 -4.07 -34.90 21.08
N ASN A 584 -4.04 -36.12 21.63
CA ASN A 584 -4.79 -37.29 21.13
C ASN A 584 -5.64 -38.04 22.19
N THR A 585 -5.59 -37.66 23.47
CA THR A 585 -6.38 -38.31 24.55
C THR A 585 -7.87 -38.34 24.24
N GLN A 586 -8.48 -39.51 24.46
CA GLN A 586 -9.92 -39.68 24.40
C GLN A 586 -10.60 -39.42 25.76
N CYS A 587 -9.86 -39.48 26.88
CA CYS A 587 -10.44 -39.34 28.22
C CYS A 587 -10.09 -38.01 28.91
N PRO A 588 -10.87 -37.60 29.95
CA PRO A 588 -10.60 -36.40 30.74
C PRO A 588 -9.26 -36.43 31.50
N LEU A 589 -8.82 -37.62 31.91
CA LEU A 589 -7.55 -37.89 32.57
C LEU A 589 -6.74 -38.86 31.71
N TRP A 590 -5.41 -38.81 31.78
CA TRP A 590 -4.54 -39.72 31.04
C TRP A 590 -3.16 -39.89 31.69
N TYR A 591 -2.48 -40.96 31.29
CA TYR A 591 -1.04 -41.13 31.43
C TYR A 591 -0.36 -40.86 30.09
N SER A 592 0.88 -40.38 30.13
CA SER A 592 1.66 -40.02 28.94
C SER A 592 3.15 -40.28 29.20
N LEU A 593 3.93 -40.52 28.14
CA LEU A 593 5.40 -40.51 28.21
C LEU A 593 5.99 -39.09 28.16
N VAL A 594 5.17 -38.06 27.90
CA VAL A 594 5.57 -36.65 27.80
C VAL A 594 4.58 -35.73 28.52
N HIS A 595 5.06 -34.71 29.22
CA HIS A 595 4.17 -33.78 29.92
C HIS A 595 3.32 -32.91 28.94
N PRO A 596 2.05 -32.60 29.28
CA PRO A 596 1.37 -32.96 30.54
C PRO A 596 0.85 -34.40 30.53
N ALA A 597 1.05 -35.06 31.68
CA ALA A 597 0.74 -36.46 31.95
C ALA A 597 -0.01 -36.50 33.30
N PRO A 598 -1.32 -36.16 33.33
CA PRO A 598 -2.00 -35.72 34.55
C PRO A 598 -2.18 -36.78 35.63
N LEU A 599 -2.09 -38.08 35.31
CA LEU A 599 -2.03 -39.16 36.32
C LEU A 599 -0.62 -39.68 36.62
N GLY A 600 0.40 -39.16 35.92
CA GLY A 600 1.80 -39.58 36.03
C GLY A 600 2.43 -39.88 34.67
N LEU A 601 3.77 -39.95 34.66
CA LEU A 601 4.51 -40.44 33.51
C LEU A 601 4.44 -41.98 33.46
N ASP A 602 4.20 -42.50 32.26
CA ASP A 602 4.10 -43.93 31.91
C ASP A 602 3.07 -44.77 32.70
N ALA A 603 1.94 -45.11 32.06
CA ALA A 603 0.94 -46.01 32.64
C ALA A 603 1.51 -47.38 33.04
N MET A 604 2.57 -47.88 32.40
CA MET A 604 3.14 -49.18 32.73
C MET A 604 3.79 -49.21 34.12
N VAL A 605 4.32 -48.07 34.58
CA VAL A 605 4.98 -47.92 35.89
C VAL A 605 3.99 -47.47 36.98
N GLN A 606 2.98 -46.66 36.64
CA GLN A 606 2.03 -46.13 37.62
C GLN A 606 0.93 -47.13 38.01
N THR A 607 0.44 -47.05 39.25
CA THR A 607 -0.75 -47.82 39.69
C THR A 607 -1.99 -47.30 38.96
N TRP A 608 -2.74 -48.18 38.28
CA TRP A 608 -3.96 -47.80 37.57
C TRP A 608 -5.11 -47.57 38.58
N PRO A 609 -5.92 -46.52 38.43
CA PRO A 609 -7.04 -46.27 39.33
C PRO A 609 -8.18 -47.25 39.06
N ARG A 610 -8.97 -47.57 40.09
CA ARG A 610 -10.19 -48.40 39.99
C ARG A 610 -11.35 -47.59 39.36
N LEU A 611 -11.19 -47.27 38.08
CA LEU A 611 -12.10 -46.48 37.23
C LEU A 611 -12.30 -47.18 35.88
N ARG A 612 -13.20 -46.67 35.02
CA ARG A 612 -13.29 -47.15 33.63
C ARG A 612 -12.10 -46.64 32.83
N LEU A 613 -11.20 -47.54 32.46
CA LEU A 613 -9.99 -47.25 31.71
C LEU A 613 -10.21 -47.48 30.21
N TYR A 614 -9.65 -46.61 29.38
CA TYR A 614 -9.48 -46.80 27.94
C TYR A 614 -7.98 -46.93 27.66
N ALA A 615 -7.61 -47.79 26.73
CA ALA A 615 -6.22 -48.08 26.41
C ALA A 615 -6.06 -48.29 24.90
N PHE A 616 -5.23 -47.46 24.28
CA PHE A 616 -4.77 -47.66 22.89
C PHE A 616 -3.24 -47.63 22.84
N PRO A 617 -2.56 -48.62 23.47
CA PRO A 617 -1.10 -48.63 23.57
C PRO A 617 -0.42 -48.72 22.20
N PRO A 618 0.79 -48.15 22.05
CA PRO A 618 1.71 -48.53 20.99
C PRO A 618 1.87 -50.06 20.96
N ILE A 619 1.89 -50.66 19.75
CA ILE A 619 1.86 -52.11 19.55
C ILE A 619 2.95 -52.85 20.36
N ALA A 620 4.13 -52.24 20.52
CA ALA A 620 5.24 -52.80 21.31
C ALA A 620 4.96 -52.92 22.83
N LEU A 621 3.99 -52.19 23.38
CA LEU A 621 3.59 -52.27 24.79
C LEU A 621 2.39 -53.21 25.01
N LEU A 622 1.72 -53.68 23.95
CA LEU A 622 0.51 -54.50 24.04
C LEU A 622 0.70 -55.78 24.89
N PRO A 623 1.81 -56.56 24.78
CA PRO A 623 1.99 -57.76 25.60
C PRO A 623 2.05 -57.46 27.10
N GLY A 624 2.82 -56.44 27.50
CA GLY A 624 2.95 -56.04 28.91
C GLY A 624 1.65 -55.47 29.48
N VAL A 625 0.86 -54.77 28.67
CA VAL A 625 -0.50 -54.33 29.05
C VAL A 625 -1.40 -55.53 29.35
N LEU A 626 -1.35 -56.59 28.53
CA LEU A 626 -2.17 -57.80 28.71
C LEU A 626 -1.71 -58.67 29.88
N GLU A 627 -0.40 -58.80 30.12
CA GLU A 627 0.13 -59.46 31.33
C GLU A 627 -0.31 -58.71 32.59
N ARG A 628 -0.21 -57.37 32.58
CA ARG A 628 -0.62 -56.53 33.70
C ARG A 628 -2.13 -56.57 33.96
N VAL A 629 -2.96 -56.60 32.92
CA VAL A 629 -4.42 -56.80 33.03
C VAL A 629 -4.75 -58.08 33.79
N ARG A 630 -4.09 -59.20 33.45
CA ARG A 630 -4.28 -60.50 34.13
C ARG A 630 -3.84 -60.44 35.60
N ARG A 631 -2.66 -59.84 35.87
CA ARG A 631 -2.09 -59.74 37.22
C ARG A 631 -2.90 -58.83 38.14
N ASP A 632 -3.34 -57.67 37.64
CA ASP A 632 -4.05 -56.66 38.42
C ASP A 632 -5.58 -56.95 38.52
N GLY A 633 -6.04 -58.09 37.99
CA GLY A 633 -7.41 -58.59 38.11
C GLY A 633 -8.46 -57.79 37.32
N VAL A 634 -8.05 -57.13 36.23
CA VAL A 634 -8.90 -56.18 35.50
C VAL A 634 -9.74 -56.89 34.44
N MET A 635 -11.07 -56.80 34.53
CA MET A 635 -11.96 -57.25 33.45
C MET A 635 -11.82 -56.32 32.25
N VAL A 636 -11.33 -56.85 31.12
CA VAL A 636 -11.21 -56.10 29.86
C VAL A 636 -12.37 -56.43 28.93
N LEU A 637 -12.99 -55.37 28.41
CA LEU A 637 -13.91 -55.42 27.28
C LEU A 637 -13.14 -54.97 26.03
N GLY A 638 -13.08 -55.83 25.02
CA GLY A 638 -12.38 -55.57 23.76
C GLY A 638 -12.92 -56.46 22.64
N PRO A 639 -12.36 -56.37 21.41
CA PRO A 639 -12.65 -57.31 20.35
C PRO A 639 -12.34 -58.76 20.77
N ASP A 640 -13.05 -59.74 20.20
CA ASP A 640 -12.74 -61.15 20.40
C ASP A 640 -11.41 -61.52 19.74
N PHE A 641 -10.33 -61.39 20.52
CA PHE A 641 -9.00 -61.85 20.19
C PHE A 641 -8.81 -63.32 20.56
N SER A 642 -9.62 -64.19 19.94
CA SER A 642 -9.37 -65.64 19.95
C SER A 642 -7.90 -65.94 19.57
N PRO A 643 -7.19 -66.83 20.29
CA PRO A 643 -5.73 -66.86 20.28
C PRO A 643 -5.14 -67.55 19.04
N ARG A 644 -5.12 -66.85 17.90
CA ARG A 644 -4.30 -67.21 16.73
C ARG A 644 -3.38 -66.05 16.34
N ARG A 645 -2.14 -66.08 16.89
CA ARG A 645 -1.00 -65.15 16.66
C ARG A 645 -1.24 -63.77 17.30
N LEU A 646 -0.51 -63.36 18.34
CA LEU A 646 0.94 -63.20 18.41
C LEU A 646 1.47 -63.37 19.85
N SER A 647 2.69 -63.88 19.99
CA SER A 647 3.32 -64.32 21.25
C SER A 647 4.50 -63.45 21.70
N LEU A 648 5.10 -63.79 22.85
CA LEU A 648 6.26 -63.17 23.53
C LEU A 648 5.89 -61.98 24.47
N GLY A 649 6.19 -62.01 25.78
CA GLY A 649 6.73 -63.12 26.58
C GLY A 649 7.07 -62.73 28.03
N ASP A 650 6.25 -63.21 28.97
CA ASP A 650 6.40 -63.36 30.44
C ASP A 650 7.59 -62.72 31.21
N SER A 651 7.29 -62.07 32.36
CA SER A 651 7.51 -62.61 33.72
C SER A 651 7.93 -61.60 34.83
N ARG A 652 7.15 -61.59 35.94
CA ARG A 652 7.53 -61.71 37.40
C ARG A 652 8.64 -60.79 38.00
N GLN A 653 8.73 -60.45 39.30
CA GLN A 653 7.92 -60.60 40.55
C GLN A 653 8.44 -59.50 41.55
N GLU A 654 7.61 -58.67 42.21
CA GLU A 654 7.05 -58.79 43.58
C GLU A 654 7.67 -57.86 44.68
N ARG A 655 6.83 -57.44 45.65
CA ARG A 655 7.12 -56.91 47.03
C ARG A 655 7.56 -55.45 47.29
N SER A 656 7.41 -55.09 48.57
CA SER A 656 7.52 -53.78 49.27
C SER A 656 7.78 -54.12 50.78
N PRO A 657 7.62 -53.23 51.80
CA PRO A 657 7.62 -51.75 51.91
C PRO A 657 8.58 -51.25 53.05
N LEU A 658 8.47 -49.98 53.53
CA LEU A 658 8.31 -49.56 54.96
C LEU A 658 8.72 -48.08 55.26
N THR A 659 7.98 -47.43 56.19
CA THR A 659 8.32 -46.32 57.16
C THR A 659 9.24 -45.11 56.79
N GLY A 660 9.05 -43.87 57.30
CA GLY A 660 7.94 -43.27 58.08
C GLY A 660 8.34 -42.15 59.08
N ARG A 661 7.69 -40.95 59.00
CA ARG A 661 7.79 -39.75 59.92
C ARG A 661 9.17 -39.04 59.95
N GLY A 662 9.32 -37.75 60.33
CA GLY A 662 8.40 -36.63 60.67
C GLY A 662 9.02 -35.27 60.23
N LEU A 663 8.28 -34.15 60.14
CA LEU A 663 8.10 -33.10 61.17
C LEU A 663 9.43 -32.54 61.76
N HIS A 664 9.68 -31.24 61.91
CA HIS A 664 8.85 -30.01 61.79
C HIS A 664 9.75 -28.76 61.59
N LEU A 665 9.22 -27.64 61.04
CA LEU A 665 9.46 -26.23 61.47
C LEU A 665 8.96 -25.22 60.44
N SER A 666 8.56 -24.03 60.92
CA SER A 666 7.94 -22.92 60.16
C SER A 666 8.27 -21.58 60.86
N PRO A 667 7.97 -20.40 60.30
CA PRO A 667 8.99 -19.33 60.21
C PRO A 667 8.78 -18.12 61.14
N PRO A 668 9.73 -17.17 61.18
CA PRO A 668 9.46 -15.78 61.55
C PRO A 668 8.82 -15.02 60.38
N ALA A 669 7.89 -14.11 60.69
CA ALA A 669 7.26 -13.21 59.73
C ALA A 669 7.94 -11.83 59.68
N GLY A 670 7.81 -11.11 58.56
CA GLY A 670 8.29 -9.73 58.44
C GLY A 670 7.81 -9.01 57.17
N ALA A 671 7.41 -7.75 57.33
CA ALA A 671 7.16 -6.74 56.29
C ALA A 671 6.22 -7.12 55.11
N VAL A 672 4.92 -6.85 55.28
CA VAL A 672 3.99 -6.67 54.14
C VAL A 672 3.97 -5.18 53.76
N GLU A 673 4.58 -4.78 52.63
CA GLU A 673 4.06 -3.69 51.77
C GLU A 673 4.75 -3.56 50.38
N ALA A 674 4.16 -2.71 49.52
CA ALA A 674 4.81 -2.05 48.37
C ALA A 674 5.32 -2.83 47.13
N LEU A 675 4.71 -3.96 46.73
CA LEU A 675 5.08 -4.69 45.48
C LEU A 675 4.15 -4.45 44.26
N GLY A 676 4.00 -3.18 43.84
CA GLY A 676 3.11 -2.76 42.73
C GLY A 676 3.76 -2.49 41.36
N VAL A 677 5.08 -2.28 41.32
CA VAL A 677 5.84 -1.94 40.08
C VAL A 677 7.14 -2.75 39.96
N ALA A 678 7.67 -3.28 41.07
CA ALA A 678 9.01 -3.82 41.12
C ALA A 678 9.18 -5.24 40.52
N SER A 679 8.12 -6.02 40.24
CA SER A 679 8.31 -7.42 39.79
C SER A 679 8.94 -7.56 38.40
N GLU A 680 8.51 -6.78 37.40
CA GLU A 680 9.14 -6.81 36.07
C GLU A 680 10.57 -6.24 36.10
N GLY A 681 10.81 -5.21 36.92
CA GLY A 681 12.14 -4.65 37.14
C GLY A 681 13.08 -5.64 37.83
N ALA A 682 12.66 -6.25 38.94
CA ALA A 682 13.42 -7.23 39.69
C ALA A 682 13.72 -8.49 38.86
N HIS A 683 12.80 -8.96 38.02
CA HIS A 683 13.05 -10.12 37.16
C HIS A 683 14.09 -9.80 36.05
N LEU A 684 14.12 -8.57 35.55
CA LEU A 684 15.14 -8.10 34.61
C LEU A 684 16.50 -7.86 35.29
N LEU A 685 16.52 -7.31 36.51
CA LEU A 685 17.74 -7.17 37.34
C LEU A 685 18.32 -8.55 37.69
N ALA A 686 17.48 -9.50 38.11
CA ALA A 686 17.85 -10.90 38.38
C ALA A 686 18.28 -11.66 37.11
N SER A 687 18.05 -11.10 35.91
CA SER A 687 18.61 -11.59 34.64
C SER A 687 20.01 -11.02 34.35
N GLY A 688 20.64 -10.33 35.30
CA GLY A 688 21.99 -9.76 35.16
C GLY A 688 22.06 -8.43 34.41
N LEU A 689 20.94 -7.72 34.24
CA LEU A 689 20.89 -6.43 33.55
C LEU A 689 21.12 -5.27 34.54
N SER A 690 21.86 -4.23 34.12
CA SER A 690 22.07 -3.03 34.94
C SER A 690 20.78 -2.19 35.07
N THR A 691 20.67 -1.43 36.16
CA THR A 691 19.49 -0.61 36.48
C THR A 691 19.09 0.33 35.34
N GLU A 692 20.05 1.00 34.70
CA GLU A 692 19.81 1.89 33.55
C GLU A 692 19.19 1.16 32.34
N VAL A 693 19.65 -0.08 32.08
CA VAL A 693 19.12 -0.94 31.00
C VAL A 693 17.71 -1.40 31.34
N VAL A 694 17.46 -1.77 32.60
CA VAL A 694 16.12 -2.15 33.08
C VAL A 694 15.14 -0.96 32.99
N GLU A 695 15.54 0.23 33.43
CA GLU A 695 14.73 1.44 33.27
C GLU A 695 14.43 1.73 31.80
N THR A 696 15.45 1.67 30.93
CA THR A 696 15.30 1.85 29.48
C THR A 696 14.30 0.85 28.87
N ILE A 697 14.37 -0.42 29.29
CA ILE A 697 13.41 -1.46 28.88
C ILE A 697 11.99 -1.13 29.38
N LEU A 698 11.84 -0.66 30.62
CA LEU A 698 10.54 -0.25 31.18
C LEU A 698 9.94 1.00 30.50
N GLN A 699 10.78 1.90 29.96
CA GLN A 699 10.32 3.04 29.15
C GLN A 699 9.76 2.63 27.78
N SER A 700 10.07 1.43 27.27
CA SER A 700 9.53 0.91 25.99
C SER A 700 8.00 0.89 25.92
N ARG A 701 7.32 0.86 27.08
CA ARG A 701 5.86 0.97 27.19
C ARG A 701 5.46 2.39 27.60
N ALA A 702 4.69 3.05 26.75
CA ALA A 702 4.10 4.36 27.05
C ALA A 702 3.39 4.37 28.43
N PRO A 703 3.45 5.45 29.22
CA PRO A 703 2.93 5.48 30.60
C PRO A 703 1.47 5.05 30.74
N SER A 704 0.62 5.34 29.75
CA SER A 704 -0.77 4.88 29.73
C SER A 704 -0.93 3.36 29.58
N THR A 705 0.00 2.68 28.90
CA THR A 705 0.04 1.20 28.82
C THR A 705 0.49 0.62 30.16
N ARG A 706 1.53 1.17 30.79
CA ARG A 706 1.98 0.77 32.14
C ARG A 706 0.85 0.88 33.17
N LYS A 707 0.18 2.05 33.26
CA LYS A 707 -0.95 2.25 34.18
C LYS A 707 -2.15 1.32 33.87
N LEU A 708 -2.42 1.03 32.60
CA LEU A 708 -3.46 0.08 32.21
C LEU A 708 -3.09 -1.37 32.58
N TYR A 709 -1.84 -1.78 32.40
CA TYR A 709 -1.37 -3.12 32.75
C TYR A 709 -1.38 -3.32 34.27
N ALA A 710 -0.86 -2.37 35.05
CA ALA A 710 -0.91 -2.40 36.51
C ALA A 710 -2.35 -2.48 37.05
N LEU A 711 -3.31 -1.75 36.46
CA LEU A 711 -4.74 -1.87 36.83
C LEU A 711 -5.31 -3.26 36.50
N LYS A 712 -4.97 -3.82 35.33
CA LYS A 712 -5.44 -5.15 34.91
C LYS A 712 -4.78 -6.27 35.71
N TRP A 713 -3.54 -6.07 36.16
CA TRP A 713 -2.82 -6.90 37.13
C TRP A 713 -3.46 -6.84 38.52
N LYS A 714 -3.72 -5.65 39.09
CA LYS A 714 -4.40 -5.54 40.40
C LYS A 714 -5.78 -6.22 40.43
N LEU A 715 -6.51 -6.21 39.32
CA LEU A 715 -7.78 -6.95 39.19
C LEU A 715 -7.59 -8.47 39.12
N PHE A 716 -6.44 -8.94 38.63
CA PHE A 716 -6.06 -10.35 38.62
C PHE A 716 -5.55 -10.80 40.00
N THR A 717 -4.63 -10.04 40.64
CA THR A 717 -4.12 -10.36 41.99
C THR A 717 -5.25 -10.39 43.03
N SER A 718 -6.21 -9.47 42.96
CA SER A 718 -7.42 -9.45 43.81
C SER A 718 -8.42 -10.58 43.50
N TRP A 719 -8.32 -11.22 42.32
CA TRP A 719 -9.10 -12.41 41.98
C TRP A 719 -8.41 -13.68 42.48
N CYS A 720 -7.07 -13.79 42.33
CA CYS A 720 -6.28 -14.91 42.84
C CYS A 720 -6.26 -14.94 44.38
N GLY A 721 -6.13 -13.78 45.04
CA GLY A 721 -6.15 -13.69 46.51
C GLY A 721 -7.46 -14.16 47.13
N ARG A 722 -8.61 -13.90 46.48
CA ARG A 722 -9.93 -14.43 46.88
C ARG A 722 -10.10 -15.95 46.60
N ARG A 723 -9.11 -16.58 45.96
CA ARG A 723 -8.99 -18.03 45.74
C ARG A 723 -7.76 -18.63 46.43
N GLN A 724 -7.08 -17.85 47.29
CA GLN A 724 -5.82 -18.24 47.97
C GLN A 724 -4.71 -18.72 47.01
N GLN A 725 -4.62 -18.15 45.81
CA GLN A 725 -3.62 -18.48 44.80
C GLN A 725 -2.58 -17.36 44.64
N ASP A 726 -1.29 -17.71 44.52
CA ASP A 726 -0.23 -16.77 44.16
C ASP A 726 -0.43 -16.26 42.72
N PRO A 727 -0.65 -14.95 42.49
CA PRO A 727 -0.85 -14.42 41.15
C PRO A 727 0.40 -14.43 40.27
N VAL A 728 1.61 -14.59 40.81
CA VAL A 728 2.85 -14.62 40.01
C VAL A 728 3.06 -16.00 39.37
N ASN A 729 2.80 -17.08 40.11
CA ASN A 729 3.08 -18.45 39.67
C ASN A 729 1.85 -19.36 39.54
N CYS A 730 0.61 -18.85 39.66
CA CYS A 730 -0.60 -19.66 39.52
C CYS A 730 -0.67 -20.45 38.18
N PRO A 731 -1.32 -21.62 38.17
CA PRO A 731 -1.40 -22.43 36.96
C PRO A 731 -2.21 -21.75 35.85
N VAL A 732 -2.02 -22.22 34.62
CA VAL A 732 -2.75 -21.71 33.44
C VAL A 732 -4.28 -21.80 33.58
N GLY A 733 -4.79 -22.72 34.41
CA GLY A 733 -6.21 -22.81 34.76
C GLY A 733 -6.75 -21.51 35.38
N SER A 734 -6.10 -21.01 36.43
CA SER A 734 -6.44 -19.75 37.11
C SER A 734 -6.50 -18.56 36.15
N VAL A 735 -5.55 -18.48 35.21
CA VAL A 735 -5.55 -17.44 34.18
C VAL A 735 -6.75 -17.57 33.23
N LEU A 736 -7.11 -18.79 32.84
CA LEU A 736 -8.25 -19.05 31.95
C LEU A 736 -9.59 -18.81 32.63
N GLU A 737 -9.76 -19.27 33.87
CA GLU A 737 -10.94 -19.01 34.70
C GLU A 737 -11.17 -17.51 34.85
N PHE A 738 -10.14 -16.73 35.21
CA PHE A 738 -10.24 -15.28 35.29
C PHE A 738 -10.66 -14.65 33.95
N LEU A 739 -10.13 -15.13 32.83
CA LEU A 739 -10.51 -14.66 31.50
C LEU A 739 -11.92 -15.10 31.09
N GLN A 740 -12.40 -16.25 31.56
CA GLN A 740 -13.77 -16.73 31.40
C GLN A 740 -14.74 -15.88 32.23
N ASP A 741 -14.42 -15.62 33.49
CA ASP A 741 -15.08 -14.65 34.37
C ASP A 741 -15.25 -13.29 33.68
N ARG A 742 -14.18 -12.82 33.01
CA ARG A 742 -14.19 -11.56 32.26
C ARG A 742 -15.01 -11.65 30.97
N LEU A 743 -15.01 -12.80 30.29
CA LEU A 743 -15.85 -13.05 29.11
C LEU A 743 -17.34 -13.11 29.50
N SER A 744 -17.71 -13.90 30.51
CA SER A 744 -19.06 -13.99 31.05
C SER A 744 -19.61 -12.61 31.40
N ALA A 745 -18.82 -11.79 32.10
CA ALA A 745 -19.11 -10.38 32.43
C ALA A 745 -19.04 -9.40 31.23
N GLY A 746 -19.53 -9.81 30.05
CA GLY A 746 -19.75 -8.95 28.89
C GLY A 746 -18.52 -8.55 28.06
N LEU A 747 -17.28 -8.82 28.51
CA LEU A 747 -16.11 -8.21 27.87
C LEU A 747 -15.73 -8.84 26.52
N THR A 748 -15.40 -7.98 25.57
CA THR A 748 -15.04 -8.37 24.19
C THR A 748 -13.67 -9.03 24.11
N HIS A 749 -13.46 -9.89 23.10
CA HIS A 749 -12.15 -10.48 22.77
C HIS A 749 -10.99 -9.45 22.72
N SER A 750 -11.22 -8.24 22.19
CA SER A 750 -10.21 -7.18 22.16
C SER A 750 -9.81 -6.69 23.55
N THR A 751 -10.72 -6.72 24.52
CA THR A 751 -10.44 -6.40 25.94
C THR A 751 -9.72 -7.56 26.64
N LEU A 752 -10.11 -8.81 26.37
CA LEU A 752 -9.46 -10.00 26.93
C LEU A 752 -7.99 -10.10 26.51
N LYS A 753 -7.65 -9.73 25.27
CA LYS A 753 -6.25 -9.61 24.82
C LYS A 753 -5.42 -8.60 25.63
N VAL A 754 -6.04 -7.57 26.22
CA VAL A 754 -5.34 -6.59 27.09
C VAL A 754 -5.09 -7.18 28.48
N TYR A 755 -6.04 -7.94 29.04
CA TYR A 755 -5.80 -8.69 30.28
C TYR A 755 -4.66 -9.70 30.10
N VAL A 756 -4.70 -10.51 29.04
CA VAL A 756 -3.64 -11.48 28.71
C VAL A 756 -2.27 -10.80 28.58
N ALA A 757 -2.19 -9.66 27.90
CA ALA A 757 -0.93 -8.95 27.72
C ALA A 757 -0.43 -8.23 29.00
N ALA A 758 -1.32 -7.92 29.95
CA ALA A 758 -0.95 -7.38 31.26
C ALA A 758 -0.47 -8.49 32.21
N ILE A 759 -1.18 -9.62 32.28
CA ILE A 759 -0.76 -10.80 33.06
C ILE A 759 0.60 -11.30 32.54
N ALA A 760 0.79 -11.37 31.22
CA ALA A 760 2.06 -11.76 30.59
C ALA A 760 3.26 -10.81 30.84
N ALA A 761 3.07 -9.69 31.55
CA ALA A 761 4.15 -8.76 31.92
C ALA A 761 4.61 -8.90 33.38
N TYR A 762 3.86 -9.63 34.23
CA TYR A 762 4.13 -9.75 35.67
C TYR A 762 4.03 -11.20 36.20
N HIS A 763 3.45 -12.12 35.42
CA HIS A 763 3.32 -13.54 35.72
C HIS A 763 4.52 -14.33 35.18
N ALA A 764 4.99 -15.33 35.94
CA ALA A 764 6.08 -16.22 35.54
C ALA A 764 5.76 -17.03 34.26
N PRO A 765 6.76 -17.54 33.53
CA PRO A 765 6.54 -18.32 32.30
C PRO A 765 5.77 -19.63 32.53
N LEU A 766 4.54 -19.71 32.05
CA LEU A 766 3.67 -20.89 32.08
C LEU A 766 4.22 -21.99 31.16
N GLY A 767 5.07 -22.85 31.70
CA GLY A 767 5.78 -23.89 30.96
C GLY A 767 6.85 -23.32 30.02
N GLY A 768 7.65 -22.37 30.51
CA GLY A 768 8.67 -21.67 29.72
C GLY A 768 8.13 -20.67 28.69
N LEU A 769 6.80 -20.53 28.57
CA LEU A 769 6.14 -19.60 27.65
C LEU A 769 5.44 -18.48 28.41
N SER A 770 5.60 -17.23 27.95
CA SER A 770 4.83 -16.12 28.50
C SER A 770 3.33 -16.32 28.26
N VAL A 771 2.50 -15.82 29.19
CA VAL A 771 1.05 -16.11 29.23
C VAL A 771 0.33 -15.82 27.90
N GLY A 772 0.73 -14.75 27.18
CA GLY A 772 0.19 -14.40 25.86
C GLY A 772 0.67 -15.25 24.68
N ARG A 773 1.60 -16.18 24.90
CA ARG A 773 2.06 -17.20 23.94
C ARG A 773 1.59 -18.62 24.31
N ASN A 774 1.05 -18.83 25.51
CA ASN A 774 0.59 -20.14 25.94
C ASN A 774 -0.52 -20.67 25.00
N PRO A 775 -0.47 -21.96 24.57
CA PRO A 775 -1.44 -22.52 23.62
C PRO A 775 -2.89 -22.45 24.10
N LEU A 776 -3.15 -22.70 25.39
CA LEU A 776 -4.50 -22.65 25.96
C LEU A 776 -5.05 -21.23 25.94
N VAL A 777 -4.30 -20.24 26.43
CA VAL A 777 -4.70 -18.83 26.44
C VAL A 777 -4.97 -18.33 25.01
N THR A 778 -4.17 -18.81 24.04
CA THR A 778 -4.38 -18.53 22.61
C THR A 778 -5.65 -19.20 22.06
N ARG A 779 -5.92 -20.47 22.41
CA ARG A 779 -7.14 -21.21 22.02
C ARG A 779 -8.39 -20.59 22.64
N PHE A 780 -8.33 -20.19 23.91
CA PHE A 780 -9.38 -19.47 24.62
C PHE A 780 -9.73 -18.14 23.93
N LEU A 781 -8.73 -17.31 23.59
CA LEU A 781 -8.97 -16.06 22.87
C LEU A 781 -9.61 -16.29 21.47
N ARG A 782 -9.24 -17.37 20.76
CA ARG A 782 -9.92 -17.78 19.52
C ARG A 782 -11.37 -18.21 19.77
N GLY A 783 -11.64 -18.91 20.87
CA GLY A 783 -12.99 -19.28 21.31
C GLY A 783 -13.84 -18.04 21.63
N ALA A 784 -13.34 -17.14 22.47
CA ALA A 784 -13.99 -15.87 22.80
C ALA A 784 -14.31 -15.01 21.56
N LEU A 785 -13.43 -15.02 20.54
CA LEU A 785 -13.66 -14.35 19.25
C LEU A 785 -14.77 -15.01 18.42
N ARG A 786 -14.95 -16.33 18.51
CA ARG A 786 -16.05 -17.05 17.81
C ARG A 786 -17.38 -16.89 18.54
N LEU A 787 -17.38 -16.98 19.87
CA LEU A 787 -18.57 -16.84 20.72
C LEU A 787 -19.12 -15.40 20.72
N ARG A 788 -18.23 -14.39 20.65
CA ARG A 788 -18.61 -12.98 20.57
C ARG A 788 -17.77 -12.27 19.51
N PRO A 789 -18.09 -12.45 18.21
CA PRO A 789 -17.42 -11.74 17.13
C PRO A 789 -17.63 -10.23 17.29
N PRO A 790 -16.64 -9.39 16.92
CA PRO A 790 -16.74 -7.94 17.09
C PRO A 790 -17.73 -7.33 16.09
N VAL A 791 -19.01 -7.30 16.47
CA VAL A 791 -20.03 -6.52 15.77
C VAL A 791 -19.60 -5.06 15.73
N ARG A 792 -19.50 -4.51 14.52
CA ARG A 792 -19.14 -3.11 14.29
C ARG A 792 -20.40 -2.36 13.85
N PRO A 793 -20.92 -1.40 14.64
CA PRO A 793 -22.00 -0.53 14.16
C PRO A 793 -21.51 0.23 12.91
N ARG A 794 -22.30 0.15 11.85
CA ARG A 794 -22.10 0.93 10.61
C ARG A 794 -22.97 2.19 10.61
N VAL A 795 -24.19 2.09 11.13
CA VAL A 795 -25.09 3.22 11.38
C VAL A 795 -24.45 4.13 12.46
N PRO A 796 -24.54 5.47 12.32
CA PRO A 796 -24.09 6.38 13.35
C PRO A 796 -24.93 6.26 14.64
N PRO A 797 -24.34 6.38 15.85
CA PRO A 797 -25.10 6.33 17.10
C PRO A 797 -25.75 7.68 17.48
N TRP A 798 -25.61 8.71 16.64
CA TRP A 798 -26.22 10.05 16.72
C TRP A 798 -26.01 10.73 15.37
N ASP A 799 -26.99 11.48 14.86
CA ASP A 799 -26.76 12.38 13.72
C ASP A 799 -25.94 13.62 14.14
N LEU A 800 -25.03 14.01 13.26
CA LEU A 800 -24.17 15.18 13.37
C LEU A 800 -24.89 16.49 13.02
N SER A 801 -25.91 16.44 12.18
CA SER A 801 -26.63 17.63 11.69
C SER A 801 -27.48 18.24 12.81
N VAL A 802 -28.25 17.43 13.54
CA VAL A 802 -28.93 17.81 14.81
C VAL A 802 -27.97 18.53 15.77
N VAL A 803 -26.79 17.96 15.99
CA VAL A 803 -25.81 18.52 16.94
C VAL A 803 -25.22 19.85 16.44
N LEU A 804 -24.91 19.96 15.15
CA LEU A 804 -24.39 21.20 14.58
C LEU A 804 -25.43 22.34 14.61
N GLU A 805 -26.71 22.01 14.42
CA GLU A 805 -27.81 22.97 14.55
C GLU A 805 -28.03 23.43 16.00
N ALA A 806 -28.07 22.49 16.95
CA ALA A 806 -28.20 22.82 18.37
C ALA A 806 -27.06 23.70 18.89
N LEU A 807 -25.83 23.52 18.38
CA LEU A 807 -24.69 24.37 18.71
C LEU A 807 -24.85 25.84 18.27
N CYS A 808 -25.84 26.18 17.45
CA CYS A 808 -26.14 27.55 16.99
C CYS A 808 -27.22 28.28 17.82
N ARG A 809 -27.78 27.64 18.86
CA ARG A 809 -28.86 28.19 19.70
C ARG A 809 -28.56 28.04 21.20
N PRO A 810 -29.33 28.65 22.12
CA PRO A 810 -29.22 28.34 23.55
C PRO A 810 -29.33 26.83 23.81
N PRO A 811 -28.58 26.26 24.76
CA PRO A 811 -27.67 26.90 25.72
C PRO A 811 -26.22 27.08 25.20
N PHE A 812 -26.00 27.00 23.89
CA PHE A 812 -24.67 27.03 23.24
C PHE A 812 -24.30 28.36 22.58
N GLU A 813 -25.25 29.28 22.45
CA GLU A 813 -25.09 30.67 21.99
C GLU A 813 -25.93 31.60 22.88
N PRO A 814 -25.57 32.89 23.03
CA PRO A 814 -24.33 33.51 22.51
C PRO A 814 -23.10 33.08 23.33
N VAL A 815 -22.02 32.63 22.67
CA VAL A 815 -20.82 32.11 23.38
C VAL A 815 -20.22 33.11 24.37
N GLU A 816 -20.47 34.40 24.16
CA GLU A 816 -20.12 35.54 24.99
C GLU A 816 -20.70 35.45 26.42
N GLU A 817 -21.94 34.94 26.57
CA GLU A 817 -22.70 34.97 27.83
C GLU A 817 -22.88 33.58 28.47
N ILE A 818 -22.84 32.50 27.67
CA ILE A 818 -23.14 31.15 28.18
C ILE A 818 -22.22 30.71 29.34
N PRO A 819 -22.73 29.90 30.29
CA PRO A 819 -21.94 29.35 31.40
C PRO A 819 -20.66 28.61 30.96
N ASP A 820 -19.63 28.64 31.81
CA ASP A 820 -18.33 27.99 31.55
C ASP A 820 -18.46 26.51 31.13
N ARG A 821 -19.49 25.78 31.61
CA ARG A 821 -19.83 24.42 31.14
C ARG A 821 -20.06 24.39 29.63
N PHE A 822 -21.06 25.14 29.15
CA PHE A 822 -21.52 25.06 27.77
C PHE A 822 -20.44 25.53 26.79
N LEU A 823 -19.72 26.62 27.12
CA LEU A 823 -18.54 27.04 26.36
C LEU A 823 -17.47 25.94 26.32
N THR A 824 -17.11 25.35 27.46
CA THR A 824 -16.09 24.28 27.50
C THR A 824 -16.49 23.08 26.64
N VAL A 825 -17.72 22.57 26.79
CA VAL A 825 -18.12 21.35 26.08
C VAL A 825 -18.32 21.60 24.57
N LYS A 826 -18.81 22.78 24.18
CA LYS A 826 -18.87 23.25 22.77
C LYS A 826 -17.48 23.31 22.15
N THR A 827 -16.53 24.01 22.77
CA THR A 827 -15.16 24.16 22.26
C THR A 827 -14.45 22.82 22.15
N VAL A 828 -14.62 21.93 23.14
CA VAL A 828 -14.09 20.56 23.11
C VAL A 828 -14.67 19.74 21.94
N LEU A 829 -15.99 19.80 21.72
CA LEU A 829 -16.67 19.08 20.64
C LEU A 829 -16.25 19.61 19.26
N LEU A 830 -16.25 20.93 19.06
CA LEU A 830 -15.82 21.57 17.82
C LEU A 830 -14.36 21.26 17.49
N LEU A 831 -13.45 21.25 18.48
CA LEU A 831 -12.07 20.77 18.28
C LEU A 831 -12.02 19.29 17.90
N ALA A 832 -12.83 18.43 18.52
CA ALA A 832 -12.83 16.99 18.24
C ALA A 832 -13.30 16.67 16.81
N LEU A 833 -14.33 17.38 16.33
CA LEU A 833 -14.87 17.25 14.98
C LEU A 833 -13.91 17.81 13.91
N SER A 834 -13.50 19.07 14.06
CA SER A 834 -12.66 19.76 13.06
C SER A 834 -11.24 19.18 12.92
N SER A 835 -10.62 18.75 14.02
CA SER A 835 -9.23 18.29 14.00
C SER A 835 -9.06 16.78 13.72
N LEU A 836 -10.14 16.00 13.80
CA LEU A 836 -10.16 14.53 13.80
C LEU A 836 -9.18 13.87 14.80
N LYS A 837 -8.71 14.58 15.84
CA LYS A 837 -7.73 14.06 16.81
C LYS A 837 -8.38 13.13 17.85
N ARG A 838 -7.58 12.39 18.62
CA ARG A 838 -8.09 11.56 19.75
C ARG A 838 -8.21 12.44 20.99
N VAL A 839 -9.08 12.08 21.93
CA VAL A 839 -9.16 12.69 23.27
C VAL A 839 -7.77 12.79 23.95
N GLY A 840 -6.91 11.78 23.76
CA GLY A 840 -5.55 11.79 24.30
C GLY A 840 -4.57 12.73 23.59
N ASP A 841 -4.86 13.12 22.34
CA ASP A 841 -4.12 14.13 21.59
C ASP A 841 -4.63 15.54 21.94
N LEU A 842 -5.97 15.71 22.09
CA LEU A 842 -6.60 16.97 22.53
C LEU A 842 -6.19 17.39 23.95
N GLN A 843 -6.06 16.41 24.87
CA GLN A 843 -5.56 16.64 26.23
C GLN A 843 -4.09 17.10 26.26
N ALA A 844 -3.31 16.81 25.22
CA ALA A 844 -1.90 17.15 25.16
C ALA A 844 -1.63 18.60 24.69
N LEU A 845 -2.67 19.35 24.28
CA LEU A 845 -2.55 20.74 23.82
C LEU A 845 -2.29 21.70 25.00
N SER A 846 -1.61 22.81 24.72
CA SER A 846 -1.30 23.88 25.67
C SER A 846 -1.74 25.25 25.11
N VAL A 847 -1.95 26.24 25.98
CA VAL A 847 -2.13 27.66 25.63
C VAL A 847 -0.83 28.48 25.74
N ALA A 848 0.28 27.90 26.21
CA ALA A 848 1.52 28.64 26.33
C ALA A 848 1.98 29.14 24.93
N PRO A 849 2.60 30.33 24.80
CA PRO A 849 2.76 31.01 23.51
C PRO A 849 3.46 30.21 22.40
N SER A 850 4.35 29.28 22.75
CA SER A 850 5.01 28.39 21.77
C SER A 850 4.12 27.24 21.25
N PHE A 851 2.89 27.11 21.74
CA PHE A 851 2.00 25.96 21.52
C PHE A 851 0.56 26.32 21.10
N LEU A 852 0.12 27.56 21.31
CA LEU A 852 -1.09 28.12 20.74
C LEU A 852 -0.76 29.47 20.09
N ASP A 853 -1.10 29.59 18.81
CA ASP A 853 -0.96 30.81 18.02
C ASP A 853 -2.25 31.07 17.22
N PHE A 854 -2.65 32.33 17.09
CA PHE A 854 -3.81 32.76 16.34
C PHE A 854 -3.37 33.67 15.19
N ALA A 855 -3.73 33.30 13.96
CA ALA A 855 -3.44 34.14 12.81
C ALA A 855 -4.25 35.46 12.88
N PRO A 856 -3.73 36.58 12.34
CA PRO A 856 -4.41 37.87 12.34
C PRO A 856 -5.89 37.80 11.91
N GLY A 857 -6.72 38.61 12.58
CA GLY A 857 -8.18 38.61 12.42
C GLY A 857 -8.86 37.31 12.88
N LEU A 858 -8.24 36.55 13.80
CA LEU A 858 -8.66 35.21 14.24
C LEU A 858 -8.91 34.23 13.08
N SER A 859 -8.26 34.44 11.93
CA SER A 859 -8.57 33.71 10.69
C SER A 859 -8.24 32.21 10.76
N LYS A 860 -7.29 31.83 11.62
CA LYS A 860 -6.84 30.46 11.90
C LYS A 860 -6.32 30.35 13.34
N ALA A 861 -6.28 29.13 13.87
CA ALA A 861 -5.53 28.81 15.08
C ALA A 861 -4.56 27.63 14.82
N PHE A 862 -3.35 27.74 15.34
CA PHE A 862 -2.31 26.70 15.31
C PHE A 862 -2.12 26.14 16.71
N LEU A 863 -2.31 24.83 16.85
CA LEU A 863 -2.36 24.12 18.12
C LEU A 863 -1.35 22.98 18.14
N TYR A 864 -0.37 23.05 19.05
CA TYR A 864 0.70 22.08 19.18
C TYR A 864 0.55 21.25 20.47
N PRO A 865 0.90 19.95 20.45
CA PRO A 865 1.01 19.17 21.68
C PRO A 865 2.24 19.58 22.48
N ARG A 866 2.16 19.51 23.80
CA ARG A 866 3.27 19.72 24.74
C ARG A 866 4.50 18.85 24.42
N PRO A 867 5.72 19.29 24.79
CA PRO A 867 6.92 18.46 24.77
C PRO A 867 6.69 17.16 25.57
N GLY A 868 7.34 16.07 25.16
CA GLY A 868 7.19 14.75 25.78
C GLY A 868 5.89 14.00 25.42
N TYR A 869 4.89 14.62 24.77
CA TYR A 869 3.73 13.87 24.27
C TYR A 869 4.08 13.05 23.03
N VAL A 870 4.29 11.73 23.22
CA VAL A 870 4.42 10.77 22.11
C VAL A 870 3.02 10.33 21.65
N PRO A 871 2.58 10.66 20.41
CA PRO A 871 1.29 10.21 19.89
C PRO A 871 1.28 8.70 19.65
N LYS A 872 0.09 8.07 19.78
CA LYS A 872 -0.09 6.60 19.66
C LYS A 872 0.37 5.99 18.32
N VAL A 873 0.57 6.80 17.30
CA VAL A 873 1.31 6.44 16.08
C VAL A 873 2.42 7.48 15.91
N PRO A 874 3.69 7.14 16.22
CA PRO A 874 4.80 8.08 16.04
C PRO A 874 4.95 8.49 14.57
N SER A 875 5.05 9.80 14.34
CA SER A 875 5.49 10.39 13.07
C SER A 875 6.87 11.01 13.25
N SER A 876 7.70 11.00 12.20
CA SER A 876 9.08 11.52 12.24
C SER A 876 9.16 13.04 12.47
N THR A 877 8.03 13.74 12.41
CA THR A 877 7.83 15.10 12.91
C THR A 877 6.45 15.20 13.56
N PRO A 878 6.29 15.92 14.68
CA PRO A 878 4.97 16.36 15.13
C PRO A 878 4.41 17.37 14.12
N ARG A 879 3.08 17.41 13.98
CA ARG A 879 2.39 18.40 13.14
C ARG A 879 1.33 19.11 13.98
N PRO A 880 1.16 20.45 13.85
CA PRO A 880 0.08 21.15 14.52
C PRO A 880 -1.28 20.62 14.08
N VAL A 881 -2.26 20.74 14.98
CA VAL A 881 -3.65 20.93 14.60
C VAL A 881 -3.75 22.34 14.02
N VAL A 882 -4.26 22.46 12.80
CA VAL A 882 -4.55 23.76 12.18
C VAL A 882 -6.06 23.86 12.06
N LEU A 883 -6.63 24.88 12.69
CA LEU A 883 -8.04 25.22 12.60
C LEU A 883 -8.19 26.45 11.69
N GLN A 884 -9.31 26.52 10.98
CA GLN A 884 -9.67 27.66 10.14
C GLN A 884 -10.98 28.24 10.65
N ALA A 885 -11.09 29.57 10.70
CA ALA A 885 -12.32 30.22 11.10
C ALA A 885 -13.41 30.06 10.04
N PHE A 886 -14.65 29.94 10.49
CA PHE A 886 -15.83 29.99 9.65
C PHE A 886 -16.42 31.39 9.76
N CYS A 887 -16.50 32.09 8.61
CA CYS A 887 -17.17 33.38 8.43
C CYS A 887 -17.00 34.36 9.62
N PRO A 888 -15.79 34.87 9.92
CA PRO A 888 -15.63 35.92 10.92
C PRO A 888 -16.42 37.19 10.53
N PRO A 889 -16.90 37.99 11.50
CA PRO A 889 -17.68 39.20 11.21
C PRO A 889 -16.83 40.28 10.49
N PRO A 890 -17.47 41.23 9.78
CA PRO A 890 -18.92 41.40 9.63
C PRO A 890 -19.56 40.36 8.69
N PHE A 891 -20.76 39.91 9.05
CA PHE A 891 -21.55 38.96 8.25
C PHE A 891 -22.32 39.69 7.13
N ARG A 892 -22.54 39.03 6.00
CA ARG A 892 -23.37 39.58 4.89
C ARG A 892 -24.78 38.99 4.83
N ASP A 893 -25.00 37.86 5.50
CA ASP A 893 -26.21 37.06 5.46
C ASP A 893 -26.31 36.18 6.73
N ALA A 894 -27.48 35.59 6.96
CA ALA A 894 -27.75 34.77 8.14
C ALA A 894 -27.00 33.43 8.11
N ASP A 895 -26.64 32.90 6.94
CA ASP A 895 -25.86 31.66 6.82
C ASP A 895 -24.41 31.85 7.29
N GLN A 896 -23.80 33.00 6.99
CA GLN A 896 -22.49 33.39 7.52
C GLN A 896 -22.52 33.51 9.04
N GLN A 897 -23.60 34.05 9.62
CA GLN A 897 -23.80 34.11 11.07
C GLN A 897 -23.96 32.69 11.67
N LYS A 898 -24.79 31.83 11.07
CA LYS A 898 -24.98 30.43 11.50
C LYS A 898 -23.68 29.61 11.40
N LEU A 899 -22.87 29.84 10.36
CA LEU A 899 -21.52 29.27 10.20
C LEU A 899 -20.54 29.80 11.26
N ASN A 900 -20.66 31.08 11.65
CA ASN A 900 -19.85 31.68 12.70
C ASN A 900 -20.15 31.09 14.10
N CYS A 901 -21.40 30.71 14.38
CA CYS A 901 -21.76 29.98 15.60
C CYS A 901 -21.08 28.61 15.72
N MET A 902 -20.86 27.93 14.60
CA MET A 902 -20.11 26.67 14.51
C MET A 902 -18.58 26.85 14.43
N CYS A 903 -18.07 28.09 14.45
CA CYS A 903 -16.65 28.37 14.21
C CYS A 903 -15.74 27.79 15.31
N PRO A 904 -14.86 26.81 15.00
CA PRO A 904 -13.99 26.19 16.00
C PRO A 904 -12.91 27.15 16.50
N VAL A 905 -12.58 28.20 15.74
CA VAL A 905 -11.62 29.23 16.17
C VAL A 905 -12.29 30.25 17.11
N ARG A 906 -13.53 30.70 16.83
CA ARG A 906 -14.28 31.59 17.73
C ARG A 906 -14.52 30.94 19.10
N ALA A 907 -14.99 29.69 19.10
CA ALA A 907 -15.22 28.94 20.32
C ALA A 907 -13.90 28.65 21.09
N LEU A 908 -12.78 28.41 20.38
CA LEU A 908 -11.46 28.26 21.00
C LEU A 908 -10.98 29.56 21.65
N ASP A 909 -11.06 30.67 20.93
CA ASP A 909 -10.63 31.99 21.41
C ASP A 909 -11.43 32.43 22.65
N ALA A 910 -12.77 32.45 22.56
CA ALA A 910 -13.64 32.81 23.67
C ALA A 910 -13.41 31.93 24.91
N TYR A 911 -13.17 30.62 24.72
CA TYR A 911 -12.81 29.70 25.80
C TYR A 911 -11.43 30.02 26.39
N VAL A 912 -10.41 30.31 25.57
CA VAL A 912 -9.06 30.62 26.05
C VAL A 912 -9.06 31.92 26.86
N HIS A 913 -9.74 32.96 26.37
CA HIS A 913 -9.92 34.23 27.06
C HIS A 913 -10.74 34.09 28.36
N ARG A 914 -11.88 33.39 28.37
CA ARG A 914 -12.69 33.20 29.57
C ARG A 914 -11.98 32.33 30.63
N ALA A 915 -11.34 31.24 30.20
CA ALA A 915 -10.60 30.36 31.10
C ALA A 915 -9.32 30.99 31.66
N ALA A 916 -8.73 32.00 31.02
CA ALA A 916 -7.57 32.72 31.55
C ALA A 916 -7.81 33.25 32.97
N ARG A 917 -9.03 33.72 33.27
CA ARG A 917 -9.44 34.25 34.59
C ARG A 917 -9.42 33.22 35.72
N TRP A 918 -9.44 31.92 35.43
CA TRP A 918 -9.58 30.87 36.44
C TRP A 918 -8.72 29.61 36.23
N ARG A 919 -7.85 29.57 35.20
CA ARG A 919 -6.95 28.44 34.95
C ARG A 919 -5.81 28.40 35.97
N LYS A 920 -5.39 27.18 36.32
CA LYS A 920 -4.21 26.89 37.17
C LYS A 920 -3.17 26.04 36.44
N SER A 921 -3.23 26.01 35.10
CA SER A 921 -2.31 25.29 34.22
C SER A 921 -2.40 25.81 32.79
N ASP A 922 -1.27 25.72 32.08
CA ASP A 922 -1.17 25.97 30.64
C ASP A 922 -1.86 24.88 29.78
N GLN A 923 -2.33 23.76 30.33
CA GLN A 923 -3.05 22.75 29.53
C GLN A 923 -4.30 23.40 28.92
N LEU A 924 -4.53 23.22 27.61
CA LEU A 924 -5.63 23.90 26.90
C LEU A 924 -6.95 23.77 27.65
N PHE A 925 -7.37 22.53 27.88
CA PHE A 925 -8.59 22.21 28.60
C PHE A 925 -8.34 22.06 30.11
N VAL A 926 -9.06 22.85 30.91
CA VAL A 926 -9.04 22.89 32.37
C VAL A 926 -10.46 22.76 32.92
N CYS A 927 -10.63 22.22 34.13
CA CYS A 927 -11.95 21.94 34.69
C CYS A 927 -12.67 23.23 35.11
N TYR A 928 -13.92 23.44 34.66
CA TYR A 928 -14.73 24.61 35.05
C TYR A 928 -15.35 24.49 36.45
N GLY A 929 -15.71 23.28 36.88
CA GLY A 929 -16.46 23.04 38.12
C GLY A 929 -15.58 22.85 39.38
N PRO A 930 -16.08 23.24 40.57
CA PRO A 930 -15.44 22.92 41.85
C PRO A 930 -15.47 21.40 42.13
N PRO A 931 -14.63 20.90 43.06
CA PRO A 931 -13.52 21.60 43.71
C PRO A 931 -12.29 21.75 42.79
N LYS A 932 -12.32 21.22 41.56
CA LYS A 932 -11.15 21.11 40.68
C LYS A 932 -11.00 22.29 39.70
N ARG A 933 -11.64 23.44 39.98
CA ARG A 933 -11.68 24.58 39.07
C ARG A 933 -10.27 25.07 38.70
N GLY A 934 -10.02 25.18 37.40
CA GLY A 934 -8.74 25.57 36.83
C GLY A 934 -7.69 24.46 36.68
N LEU A 935 -7.89 23.27 37.27
CA LEU A 935 -6.93 22.16 37.18
C LEU A 935 -6.99 21.45 35.81
N PRO A 936 -5.88 20.84 35.33
CA PRO A 936 -5.83 20.14 34.05
C PRO A 936 -6.97 19.12 33.84
N ALA A 937 -7.71 19.25 32.74
CA ALA A 937 -8.75 18.30 32.41
C ALA A 937 -8.16 16.94 32.02
N SER A 938 -8.62 15.86 32.67
CA SER A 938 -8.17 14.50 32.36
C SER A 938 -8.72 14.01 31.02
N LYS A 939 -8.13 12.95 30.45
CA LYS A 939 -8.68 12.29 29.25
C LYS A 939 -10.12 11.79 29.50
N GLN A 940 -10.43 11.34 30.70
CA GLN A 940 -11.77 10.93 31.14
C GLN A 940 -12.71 12.12 31.38
N THR A 941 -12.19 13.32 31.62
CA THR A 941 -12.96 14.56 31.73
C THR A 941 -13.35 15.04 30.33
N ILE A 942 -12.37 15.20 29.43
CA ILE A 942 -12.59 15.61 28.04
C ILE A 942 -13.47 14.59 27.29
N SER A 943 -13.31 13.29 27.57
CA SER A 943 -14.18 12.24 27.03
C SER A 943 -15.62 12.29 27.57
N ARG A 944 -15.86 12.87 28.76
CA ARG A 944 -17.22 13.12 29.25
C ARG A 944 -17.80 14.36 28.59
N TRP A 945 -17.06 15.46 28.51
CA TRP A 945 -17.50 16.69 27.85
C TRP A 945 -17.89 16.52 26.38
N ILE A 946 -17.23 15.65 25.62
CA ILE A 946 -17.66 15.34 24.23
C ILE A 946 -19.03 14.64 24.21
N VAL A 947 -19.34 13.80 25.21
CA VAL A 947 -20.65 13.13 25.31
C VAL A 947 -21.70 14.11 25.85
N ASP A 948 -21.35 14.89 26.89
CA ASP A 948 -22.16 15.95 27.50
C ASP A 948 -22.65 16.97 26.45
N ALA A 949 -21.75 17.40 25.54
CA ALA A 949 -22.09 18.28 24.42
C ALA A 949 -23.07 17.64 23.42
N ILE A 950 -23.00 16.32 23.19
CA ILE A 950 -23.90 15.61 22.27
C ILE A 950 -25.27 15.39 22.92
N CYS A 951 -25.33 14.98 24.19
CA CYS A 951 -26.59 14.84 24.92
C CYS A 951 -27.30 16.19 25.08
N SER A 952 -26.59 17.21 25.57
CA SER A 952 -27.12 18.57 25.72
C SER A 952 -27.58 19.19 24.38
N ALA A 953 -27.05 18.73 23.24
CA ALA A 953 -27.49 19.15 21.91
C ALA A 953 -28.77 18.43 21.43
N TYR A 954 -29.03 17.20 21.90
CA TYR A 954 -30.31 16.53 21.68
C TYR A 954 -31.39 17.09 22.61
N GLU A 955 -31.04 17.32 23.88
CA GLU A 955 -31.88 17.99 24.88
C GLU A 955 -32.29 19.39 24.39
N ALA A 956 -31.34 20.21 23.91
CA ALA A 956 -31.60 21.50 23.26
C ALA A 956 -32.16 21.39 21.82
N SER A 957 -32.73 20.25 21.48
CA SER A 957 -33.47 19.99 20.23
C SER A 957 -34.75 19.18 20.46
N ASP A 958 -35.20 19.07 21.73
CA ASP A 958 -36.38 18.32 22.15
C ASP A 958 -36.35 16.83 21.76
N LEU A 959 -35.13 16.27 21.61
CA LEU A 959 -34.88 14.88 21.25
C LEU A 959 -34.27 14.09 22.43
N PRO A 960 -34.61 12.79 22.58
CA PRO A 960 -34.06 11.97 23.66
C PRO A 960 -32.54 11.76 23.52
N PRO A 961 -31.75 11.81 24.61
CA PRO A 961 -30.31 11.64 24.56
C PRO A 961 -29.87 10.32 23.89
N PRO A 962 -28.98 10.36 22.89
CA PRO A 962 -28.68 9.21 22.04
C PRO A 962 -27.95 8.08 22.81
N LEU A 963 -28.48 6.86 22.69
CA LEU A 963 -27.99 5.71 23.44
C LEU A 963 -26.59 5.26 23.01
N GLY A 964 -25.72 5.03 24.00
CA GLY A 964 -24.41 4.42 23.79
C GLY A 964 -23.36 5.33 23.14
N VAL A 965 -23.57 6.64 23.08
CA VAL A 965 -22.60 7.61 22.55
C VAL A 965 -21.27 7.54 23.29
N ARG A 966 -20.18 7.66 22.53
CA ARG A 966 -18.80 7.63 23.01
C ARG A 966 -18.01 8.74 22.33
N ALA A 967 -17.15 9.43 23.07
CA ALA A 967 -16.26 10.47 22.52
C ALA A 967 -15.33 10.02 21.37
N HIS A 968 -15.20 8.71 21.12
CA HIS A 968 -14.47 8.20 19.95
C HIS A 968 -15.29 8.25 18.64
N SER A 969 -16.63 8.32 18.73
CA SER A 969 -17.54 8.31 17.57
C SER A 969 -17.43 9.56 16.71
N THR A 970 -17.16 10.73 17.30
CA THR A 970 -16.89 12.00 16.58
C THR A 970 -15.88 11.85 15.44
N ARG A 971 -14.82 11.06 15.66
CA ARG A 971 -13.81 10.75 14.62
C ARG A 971 -14.35 9.89 13.47
N GLY A 972 -15.35 9.06 13.72
CA GLY A 972 -16.06 8.31 12.69
C GLY A 972 -17.06 9.20 11.94
N MET A 973 -17.86 9.97 12.69
CA MET A 973 -18.84 10.93 12.16
C MET A 973 -18.19 11.94 11.22
N ALA A 974 -17.26 12.75 11.73
CA ALA A 974 -16.65 13.83 10.96
C ALA A 974 -15.78 13.29 9.80
N ALA A 975 -15.09 12.16 9.96
CA ALA A 975 -14.35 11.56 8.85
C ALA A 975 -15.27 11.00 7.77
N SER A 976 -16.43 10.45 8.12
CA SER A 976 -17.40 9.90 7.15
C SER A 976 -18.20 11.00 6.45
N LYS A 977 -18.66 12.04 7.18
CA LYS A 977 -19.31 13.22 6.58
C LYS A 977 -18.33 13.97 5.65
N ALA A 978 -17.06 14.11 6.04
CA ALA A 978 -16.02 14.68 5.18
C ALA A 978 -15.74 13.82 3.92
N PHE A 979 -15.71 12.49 4.06
CA PHE A 979 -15.53 11.58 2.93
C PHE A 979 -16.70 11.65 1.93
N LEU A 980 -17.94 11.68 2.43
CA LEU A 980 -19.14 11.87 1.61
C LEU A 980 -19.19 13.26 0.96
N ALA A 981 -18.73 14.30 1.64
CA ALA A 981 -18.52 15.65 1.09
C ALA A 981 -17.31 15.75 0.12
N GLY A 982 -16.74 14.62 -0.32
CA GLY A 982 -15.69 14.56 -1.34
C GLY A 982 -14.29 14.95 -0.88
N VAL A 983 -14.05 15.14 0.43
CA VAL A 983 -12.72 15.45 0.95
C VAL A 983 -11.77 14.27 0.67
N PRO A 984 -10.59 14.48 0.08
CA PRO A 984 -9.70 13.38 -0.28
C PRO A 984 -9.33 12.52 0.92
N LEU A 985 -9.54 11.20 0.83
CA LEU A 985 -9.31 10.27 1.93
C LEU A 985 -7.87 10.30 2.48
N GLN A 986 -6.88 10.71 1.67
CA GLN A 986 -5.52 10.95 2.13
C GLN A 986 -5.42 12.12 3.13
N ASP A 987 -6.19 13.19 2.94
CA ASP A 987 -6.18 14.38 3.79
C ASP A 987 -6.98 14.14 5.09
N ILE A 988 -8.07 13.37 4.99
CA ILE A 988 -8.74 12.79 6.17
C ILE A 988 -7.75 11.95 7.00
N CYS A 989 -6.95 11.08 6.36
CA CYS A 989 -5.92 10.30 7.05
C CYS A 989 -4.79 11.18 7.64
N ASN A 990 -4.40 12.26 6.95
CA ASN A 990 -3.40 13.22 7.41
C ASN A 990 -3.85 13.94 8.69
N ALA A 991 -5.10 14.45 8.72
CA ALA A 991 -5.67 15.10 9.89
C ALA A 991 -5.86 14.10 11.05
N ALA A 992 -6.51 12.96 10.78
CA ALA A 992 -6.84 11.94 11.78
C ALA A 992 -5.63 11.20 12.37
N GLY A 993 -4.45 11.28 11.75
CA GLY A 993 -3.25 10.55 12.15
C GLY A 993 -3.37 9.05 11.86
N TRP A 994 -3.74 8.70 10.62
CA TRP A 994 -3.83 7.32 10.13
C TRP A 994 -2.75 7.04 9.07
N SER A 995 -2.06 5.92 9.23
CA SER A 995 -0.99 5.48 8.33
C SER A 995 -1.50 4.93 6.98
N THR A 996 -2.76 4.48 6.90
CA THR A 996 -3.35 3.93 5.67
C THR A 996 -4.84 4.27 5.54
N PRO A 997 -5.39 4.40 4.31
CA PRO A 997 -6.84 4.47 4.07
C PRO A 997 -7.62 3.24 4.59
N LEU A 998 -6.99 2.06 4.65
CA LEU A 998 -7.60 0.86 5.24
C LEU A 998 -7.92 1.04 6.73
N THR A 999 -7.23 1.94 7.42
CA THR A 999 -7.54 2.27 8.82
C THR A 999 -8.89 2.99 8.94
N PHE A 1000 -9.25 3.87 8.00
CA PHE A 1000 -10.58 4.49 7.95
C PHE A 1000 -11.65 3.43 7.66
N VAL A 1001 -11.53 2.74 6.52
CA VAL A 1001 -12.51 1.73 6.05
C VAL A 1001 -12.80 0.67 7.10
N ARG A 1002 -11.77 0.12 7.76
CA ARG A 1002 -11.93 -0.98 8.72
C ARG A 1002 -12.48 -0.56 10.08
N PHE A 1003 -12.29 0.70 10.52
CA PHE A 1003 -12.52 1.09 11.91
C PHE A 1003 -13.33 2.38 12.13
N TYR A 1004 -13.45 3.28 11.15
CA TYR A 1004 -14.04 4.61 11.30
C TYR A 1004 -15.12 4.98 10.26
N GLU A 1005 -15.15 4.35 9.09
CA GLU A 1005 -16.16 4.56 8.04
C GLU A 1005 -17.57 4.17 8.52
N LEU A 1006 -18.48 5.13 8.62
CA LEU A 1006 -19.89 4.95 8.98
C LEU A 1006 -20.78 5.20 7.76
N ASP A 1007 -21.91 4.50 7.70
CA ASP A 1007 -22.91 4.68 6.66
C ASP A 1007 -23.92 5.75 7.08
N LEU A 1008 -23.61 7.00 6.76
CA LEU A 1008 -24.45 8.16 7.11
C LEU A 1008 -25.67 8.33 6.18
N ARG A 1009 -25.94 7.35 5.29
CA ARG A 1009 -27.14 7.29 4.43
C ARG A 1009 -28.29 6.50 5.08
N VAL A 1010 -28.04 5.96 6.29
CA VAL A 1010 -28.98 5.19 7.12
C VAL A 1010 -29.27 5.95 8.43
N SER A 1011 -28.93 7.24 8.46
CA SER A 1011 -29.55 8.18 9.39
C SER A 1011 -30.90 8.60 8.80
N PRO A 1012 -31.94 8.80 9.63
CA PRO A 1012 -32.99 9.77 9.31
C PRO A 1012 -32.37 11.13 8.96
#